data_AF-A0A1V5YY83-F1
#
_entry.id   AF-A0A1V5YY83-F1
#
_cell.length_a   1.000
_cell.length_b   1.000
_cell.length_c   1.000
_cell.angle_alpha   90.00
_cell.angle_beta   90.00
_cell.angle_gamma   90.00
#
_symmetry.space_group_name_H-M   'P 1'
#
loop_
_entity.id
_entity.type
_entity.pdbx_description
1 polymer ?
#
loop_
_entity_poly.entity_id
_entity_poly.type
_entity_poly.pdbx_seq_one_letter_code
_entity_poly.pdbx_strand_id
1 'polypeptide(L)'
;MRTSIQAILSVTFVAAVFFSAGMNSAAEESSFADDLKEVASYAFGQSDAALRRIENRLYHAAGEEQAALLAEYEAQILSLLQAECSPEGRSFLCRFLADIGGKASIPVLGSMLSDADQFQLAVSALEKITDDAAARTLAERLADASEKDRITLLEALGRQKAASSAAAVRPYLAGSAQESLAAVNTLAAIGTTESCGLAAAAIKNATPEKQILWADAGLKCAEQLGSTGDFSLLEIYRGTAFPVQVRIAALHSLIRMQPDKAEDYVVEGLQDGDADLASDSLSLARTVKGEKITDCLIALLDAAPDTQKPAYIEVLGVRGGQKVLDKAVTFAGYAHLNTRLAALKTVGALGDASFVPFFLQQITAGGAEEQRTAKEMLTVMQDGQTDRTLLDTAVSGEDVKLRAAAIEMLSERRAVDTADTLCALAYDAPAEVRSEAVHALRILGKPSMTGQMLFLTLIPGLSEVKPVLPQTIAALIQRGSSVAETQSAAEKDAPVTRFYNELKELQKKGELPADTLRGAVCLVLDTFALLGDDLSFTHVQEALDDSDTEVRKAALGAITKFQRADALDALQRRITEEKEDGLRSLAYSSYLSVLKNATVLPGRVIDAHLDYAFEHAKNVSERREFLAAVAKTPSIRALQLAESLLKDPETAGEATRATATLAIALCGAWPQEAAVHLNAIAASDAPAALKTNVEKARALMAHFGNYLMAWEYAGPYFEENLMATHLYEKELLPQKDAEKAPWKTLPMLIDSPLPVALEFDRIWGGEERVVFVRTLLKTATDQDLILAVGSNDGCRIWLNGKEIFAIADGRPLVPDENKIPVHLSAGENRLMMAVYQQGGAWRATARLTDLSGAPAQGVEAKVQ
;
A
#
# COMPACT_ATOMS: atom_id res chain seq x y z
N MET A 1 25.25 -28.81 32.30
CA MET A 1 26.15 -29.90 31.84
C MET A 1 25.98 -29.97 30.32
N ARG A 2 26.99 -29.73 29.48
CA ARG A 2 28.22 -30.51 29.18
C ARG A 2 27.96 -31.80 28.37
N THR A 3 28.29 -31.74 27.06
CA THR A 3 28.94 -32.78 26.19
C THR A 3 28.21 -34.13 25.97
N SER A 4 28.23 -34.84 24.83
CA SER A 4 29.03 -34.88 23.55
C SER A 4 28.08 -35.27 22.38
N ILE A 5 28.24 -34.99 21.06
CA ILE A 5 29.32 -35.09 20.04
C ILE A 5 29.50 -36.49 19.37
N GLN A 6 29.34 -36.51 18.02
CA GLN A 6 29.79 -37.45 16.94
C GLN A 6 29.15 -38.85 16.68
N ALA A 7 28.48 -38.97 15.52
CA ALA A 7 28.71 -39.92 14.37
C ALA A 7 27.51 -39.79 13.37
N ILE A 8 27.55 -39.53 12.05
CA ILE A 8 28.40 -39.82 10.86
C ILE A 8 27.84 -40.92 9.93
N LEU A 9 27.39 -40.50 8.72
CA LEU A 9 27.09 -41.23 7.43
C LEU A 9 26.27 -42.56 7.47
N SER A 10 25.28 -42.81 6.59
CA SER A 10 25.46 -43.01 5.12
C SER A 10 24.13 -43.23 4.33
N VAL A 11 24.19 -43.15 2.99
CA VAL A 11 23.29 -43.74 1.93
C VAL A 11 21.90 -43.13 1.64
N THR A 12 21.72 -42.60 0.41
CA THR A 12 20.53 -42.78 -0.47
C THR A 12 20.91 -42.53 -1.95
N PHE A 13 20.45 -43.37 -2.91
CA PHE A 13 20.90 -43.44 -4.33
C PHE A 13 19.97 -44.42 -5.11
N VAL A 14 19.61 -44.37 -6.42
CA VAL A 14 19.72 -43.39 -7.54
C VAL A 14 18.51 -43.58 -8.50
N ALA A 15 17.89 -42.51 -9.02
CA ALA A 15 17.14 -42.45 -10.30
C ALA A 15 16.91 -40.96 -10.67
N ALA A 16 17.22 -40.36 -11.83
CA ALA A 16 17.35 -40.80 -13.24
C ALA A 16 15.99 -41.13 -13.90
N VAL A 17 15.62 -40.69 -15.12
CA VAL A 17 16.31 -40.01 -16.26
C VAL A 17 15.19 -39.35 -17.16
N PHE A 18 15.32 -38.44 -18.14
CA PHE A 18 16.36 -38.02 -19.13
C PHE A 18 16.03 -36.62 -19.74
N PHE A 19 16.63 -36.28 -20.92
CA PHE A 19 16.45 -35.07 -21.78
C PHE A 19 16.98 -33.73 -21.23
N SER A 20 17.78 -32.93 -21.96
CA SER A 20 18.48 -33.12 -23.25
C SER A 20 19.88 -32.48 -23.17
N ALA A 21 20.98 -33.18 -23.45
CA ALA A 21 21.43 -33.68 -24.75
C ALA A 21 21.85 -32.55 -25.73
N GLY A 22 23.02 -31.94 -25.46
CA GLY A 22 23.72 -31.02 -26.36
C GLY A 22 25.16 -30.80 -25.90
N MET A 23 26.12 -30.83 -26.83
CA MET A 23 27.55 -30.53 -26.62
C MET A 23 28.28 -31.30 -25.50
N ASN A 24 28.40 -32.63 -25.68
CA ASN A 24 29.48 -33.37 -25.02
C ASN A 24 30.79 -33.19 -25.82
N SER A 25 31.67 -32.29 -25.35
CA SER A 25 33.06 -32.20 -25.80
C SER A 25 33.97 -32.26 -24.59
N ALA A 26 34.61 -33.42 -24.38
CA ALA A 26 35.69 -33.56 -23.43
C ALA A 26 36.91 -32.78 -23.93
N ALA A 27 37.01 -31.51 -23.55
CA ALA A 27 38.29 -30.85 -23.48
C ALA A 27 39.09 -31.48 -22.34
N GLU A 28 40.39 -31.66 -22.53
CA GLU A 28 41.30 -31.97 -21.43
C GLU A 28 41.26 -30.79 -20.43
N GLU A 29 41.23 -31.07 -19.12
CA GLU A 29 41.43 -30.03 -18.12
C GLU A 29 42.87 -29.54 -18.23
N SER A 30 43.05 -28.42 -18.93
CA SER A 30 44.36 -27.79 -19.12
C SER A 30 45.00 -27.46 -17.77
N SER A 31 46.33 -27.57 -17.69
CA SER A 31 47.02 -27.13 -16.48
C SER A 31 47.00 -25.60 -16.40
N PHE A 32 47.15 -25.05 -15.18
CA PHE A 32 47.28 -23.61 -14.99
C PHE A 32 48.46 -23.04 -15.81
N ALA A 33 49.57 -23.79 -15.88
CA ALA A 33 50.74 -23.45 -16.69
C ALA A 33 50.49 -23.46 -18.20
N ASP A 34 49.48 -24.18 -18.70
CA ASP A 34 49.11 -24.18 -20.12
C ASP A 34 48.19 -23.00 -20.46
N ASP A 35 47.21 -22.72 -19.61
CA ASP A 35 46.37 -21.52 -19.75
C ASP A 35 47.20 -20.24 -19.67
N LEU A 36 48.23 -20.20 -18.82
CA LEU A 36 49.18 -19.08 -18.78
C LEU A 36 49.93 -18.90 -20.12
N LYS A 37 50.24 -19.96 -20.88
CA LYS A 37 50.86 -19.85 -22.21
C LYS A 37 49.88 -19.30 -23.24
N GLU A 38 48.61 -19.68 -23.18
CA GLU A 38 47.55 -19.05 -24.00
C GLU A 38 47.47 -17.54 -23.67
N VAL A 39 47.38 -17.17 -22.39
CA VAL A 39 47.32 -15.77 -21.93
C VAL A 39 48.58 -14.97 -22.29
N ALA A 40 49.76 -15.58 -22.30
CA ALA A 40 51.02 -14.94 -22.68
C ALA A 40 50.97 -14.27 -24.07
N SER A 41 50.22 -14.88 -24.99
CA SER A 41 50.08 -14.44 -26.39
C SER A 41 48.71 -13.81 -26.70
N TYR A 42 47.85 -13.66 -25.69
CA TYR A 42 46.47 -13.19 -25.87
C TYR A 42 46.43 -11.76 -26.42
N ALA A 43 45.55 -11.54 -27.41
CA ALA A 43 45.26 -10.21 -27.96
C ALA A 43 43.75 -10.01 -28.13
N PHE A 44 43.30 -8.75 -28.11
CA PHE A 44 41.87 -8.43 -28.17
C PHE A 44 41.20 -9.00 -29.43
N GLY A 45 40.07 -9.69 -29.24
CA GLY A 45 39.34 -10.40 -30.31
C GLY A 45 39.71 -11.88 -30.46
N GLN A 46 40.71 -12.38 -29.72
CA GLN A 46 40.93 -13.83 -29.56
C GLN A 46 39.98 -14.42 -28.49
N SER A 47 39.92 -15.76 -28.42
CA SER A 47 39.11 -16.50 -27.45
C SER A 47 39.49 -16.15 -26.00
N ASP A 48 38.51 -15.82 -25.18
CA ASP A 48 38.69 -15.52 -23.74
C ASP A 48 38.64 -16.78 -22.85
N ALA A 49 38.60 -17.99 -23.45
CA ALA A 49 38.45 -19.24 -22.72
C ALA A 49 39.55 -19.47 -21.67
N ALA A 50 40.83 -19.19 -21.97
CA ALA A 50 41.92 -19.29 -20.99
C ALA A 50 41.75 -18.32 -19.82
N LEU A 51 41.32 -17.09 -20.10
CA LEU A 51 41.06 -16.04 -19.10
C LEU A 51 39.99 -16.53 -18.12
N ARG A 52 38.85 -17.03 -18.64
CA ARG A 52 37.76 -17.59 -17.82
C ARG A 52 38.17 -18.84 -17.03
N ARG A 53 38.99 -19.72 -17.60
CA ARG A 53 39.53 -20.90 -16.88
C ARG A 53 40.43 -20.48 -15.72
N ILE A 54 41.22 -19.42 -15.88
CA ILE A 54 42.06 -18.85 -14.81
C ILE A 54 41.19 -18.15 -13.74
N GLU A 55 40.20 -17.33 -14.13
CA GLU A 55 39.26 -16.68 -13.20
C GLU A 55 38.45 -17.71 -12.37
N ASN A 56 37.95 -18.78 -12.99
CA ASN A 56 37.23 -19.84 -12.27
C ASN A 56 38.13 -20.61 -11.29
N ARG A 57 39.39 -20.91 -11.66
CA ARG A 57 40.34 -21.55 -10.72
C ARG A 57 40.64 -20.64 -9.52
N LEU A 58 40.71 -19.33 -9.70
CA LEU A 58 40.84 -18.38 -8.60
C LEU A 58 39.62 -18.40 -7.66
N TYR A 59 38.41 -18.32 -8.22
CA TYR A 59 37.18 -18.34 -7.44
C TYR A 59 37.05 -19.60 -6.56
N HIS A 60 37.53 -20.75 -7.06
CA HIS A 60 37.55 -22.01 -6.32
C HIS A 60 38.78 -22.20 -5.40
N ALA A 61 39.79 -21.33 -5.47
CA ALA A 61 40.99 -21.33 -4.62
C ALA A 61 40.97 -20.24 -3.52
N ALA A 62 39.86 -19.51 -3.38
CA ALA A 62 39.71 -18.40 -2.45
C ALA A 62 39.41 -18.85 -1.00
N GLY A 63 40.41 -19.42 -0.31
CA GLY A 63 40.32 -19.81 1.10
C GLY A 63 41.67 -20.08 1.76
N GLU A 64 41.74 -19.96 3.10
CA GLU A 64 43.00 -20.16 3.86
C GLU A 64 43.62 -21.56 3.64
N GLU A 65 42.80 -22.59 3.49
CA GLU A 65 43.24 -23.97 3.22
C GLU A 65 43.99 -24.12 1.89
N GLN A 66 43.89 -23.14 0.99
CA GLN A 66 44.40 -23.18 -0.38
C GLN A 66 45.57 -22.20 -0.61
N ALA A 67 46.04 -21.51 0.43
CA ALA A 67 47.09 -20.49 0.35
C ALA A 67 48.41 -20.98 -0.32
N ALA A 68 48.75 -22.27 -0.18
CA ALA A 68 49.91 -22.87 -0.85
C ALA A 68 49.74 -22.96 -2.38
N LEU A 69 48.52 -23.21 -2.87
CA LEU A 69 48.20 -23.23 -4.30
C LEU A 69 48.17 -21.82 -4.89
N LEU A 70 47.65 -20.85 -4.14
CA LEU A 70 47.70 -19.43 -4.53
C LEU A 70 49.13 -18.92 -4.66
N ALA A 71 50.03 -19.31 -3.75
CA ALA A 71 51.46 -18.98 -3.84
C ALA A 71 52.16 -19.65 -5.03
N GLU A 72 51.74 -20.86 -5.43
CA GLU A 72 52.23 -21.49 -6.67
C GLU A 72 51.74 -20.73 -7.91
N TYR A 73 50.46 -20.33 -7.94
CA TYR A 73 49.89 -19.53 -9.01
C TYR A 73 50.55 -18.15 -9.12
N GLU A 74 50.79 -17.48 -7.98
CA GLU A 74 51.57 -16.22 -7.92
C GLU A 74 52.95 -16.42 -8.57
N ALA A 75 53.70 -17.44 -8.15
CA ALA A 75 55.05 -17.70 -8.68
C ALA A 75 55.06 -17.96 -10.19
N GLN A 76 54.08 -18.72 -10.72
CA GLN A 76 53.96 -18.96 -12.16
C GLN A 76 53.60 -17.69 -12.95
N ILE A 77 52.70 -16.85 -12.42
CA ILE A 77 52.33 -15.56 -13.04
C ILE A 77 53.53 -14.60 -13.06
N LEU A 78 54.28 -14.50 -11.96
CA LEU A 78 55.45 -13.64 -11.87
C LEU A 78 56.58 -14.08 -12.82
N SER A 79 56.79 -15.39 -12.96
CA SER A 79 57.72 -15.94 -13.96
C SER A 79 57.31 -15.58 -15.39
N LEU A 80 56.01 -15.47 -15.69
CA LEU A 80 55.53 -15.10 -17.01
C LEU A 80 55.57 -13.58 -17.26
N LEU A 81 55.26 -12.75 -16.25
CA LEU A 81 55.38 -11.29 -16.35
C LEU A 81 56.82 -10.81 -16.55
N GLN A 82 57.81 -11.59 -16.11
CA GLN A 82 59.24 -11.37 -16.37
C GLN A 82 59.71 -11.87 -17.75
N ALA A 83 58.85 -12.55 -18.51
CA ALA A 83 59.12 -13.06 -19.85
C ALA A 83 58.39 -12.23 -20.93
N GLU A 84 58.48 -12.66 -22.19
CA GLU A 84 57.69 -12.05 -23.26
C GLU A 84 56.19 -12.38 -23.08
N CYS A 85 55.40 -11.32 -22.88
CA CYS A 85 53.96 -11.39 -22.70
C CYS A 85 53.30 -10.18 -23.39
N SER A 86 52.14 -10.37 -24.02
CA SER A 86 51.37 -9.31 -24.71
C SER A 86 50.88 -8.21 -23.76
N PRO A 87 50.51 -7.02 -24.26
CA PRO A 87 49.92 -5.95 -23.45
C PRO A 87 48.63 -6.40 -22.73
N GLU A 88 47.74 -7.10 -23.44
CA GLU A 88 46.47 -7.59 -22.92
C GLU A 88 46.65 -8.72 -21.91
N GLY A 89 47.56 -9.67 -22.18
CA GLY A 89 47.93 -10.72 -21.24
C GLY A 89 48.51 -10.14 -19.95
N ARG A 90 49.48 -9.22 -20.06
CA ARG A 90 50.06 -8.49 -18.93
C ARG A 90 49.01 -7.73 -18.12
N SER A 91 48.07 -7.07 -18.78
CA SER A 91 46.95 -6.37 -18.12
C SER A 91 46.07 -7.32 -17.30
N PHE A 92 45.66 -8.45 -17.89
CA PHE A 92 44.89 -9.48 -17.20
C PHE A 92 45.65 -10.06 -15.99
N LEU A 93 46.94 -10.38 -16.16
CA LEU A 93 47.79 -10.94 -15.12
C LEU A 93 48.05 -9.94 -13.97
N CYS A 94 48.23 -8.64 -14.26
CA CYS A 94 48.36 -7.61 -13.22
C CYS A 94 47.06 -7.44 -12.43
N ARG A 95 45.90 -7.51 -13.08
CA ARG A 95 44.59 -7.52 -12.38
C ARG A 95 44.47 -8.73 -11.46
N PHE A 96 44.95 -9.90 -11.88
CA PHE A 96 44.97 -11.11 -11.06
C PHE A 96 45.91 -10.98 -9.85
N LEU A 97 47.10 -10.39 -10.02
CA LEU A 97 48.01 -10.05 -8.91
C LEU A 97 47.48 -8.96 -7.99
N ALA A 98 46.51 -8.14 -8.43
CA ALA A 98 45.81 -7.24 -7.52
C ALA A 98 44.96 -8.03 -6.50
N ASP A 99 44.45 -9.20 -6.88
CA ASP A 99 43.54 -10.00 -6.05
C ASP A 99 44.23 -11.14 -5.26
N ILE A 100 45.42 -11.60 -5.68
CA ILE A 100 46.23 -12.61 -4.96
C ILE A 100 47.69 -12.22 -4.64
N GLY A 101 48.14 -11.03 -5.02
CA GLY A 101 49.55 -10.66 -4.93
C GLY A 101 50.08 -10.65 -3.50
N GLY A 102 51.07 -11.49 -3.24
CA GLY A 102 51.81 -11.54 -1.99
C GLY A 102 53.11 -10.76 -2.06
N LYS A 103 54.02 -11.08 -1.13
CA LYS A 103 55.35 -10.45 -1.05
C LYS A 103 56.24 -10.71 -2.26
N ALA A 104 56.00 -11.79 -3.00
CA ALA A 104 56.76 -12.11 -4.20
C ALA A 104 56.42 -11.17 -5.38
N SER A 105 55.18 -10.67 -5.44
CA SER A 105 54.74 -9.76 -6.49
C SER A 105 55.36 -8.37 -6.42
N ILE A 106 55.66 -7.90 -5.21
CA ILE A 106 56.02 -6.49 -4.95
C ILE A 106 57.28 -6.03 -5.71
N PRO A 107 58.41 -6.76 -5.74
CA PRO A 107 59.59 -6.35 -6.50
C PRO A 107 59.37 -6.36 -8.02
N VAL A 108 58.48 -7.22 -8.52
CA VAL A 108 58.22 -7.36 -9.96
C VAL A 108 57.37 -6.18 -10.43
N LEU A 109 56.23 -5.96 -9.78
CA LEU A 109 55.35 -4.81 -10.01
C LEU A 109 56.10 -3.48 -9.75
N GLY A 110 56.97 -3.44 -8.74
CA GLY A 110 57.82 -2.28 -8.44
C GLY A 110 58.77 -1.90 -9.58
N SER A 111 59.31 -2.88 -10.32
CA SER A 111 60.15 -2.57 -11.49
C SER A 111 59.33 -2.00 -12.66
N MET A 112 58.09 -2.47 -12.83
CA MET A 112 57.14 -1.97 -13.84
C MET A 112 56.72 -0.51 -13.60
N LEU A 113 56.87 0.05 -12.39
CA LEU A 113 56.71 1.48 -12.10
C LEU A 113 57.79 2.39 -12.73
N SER A 114 58.69 1.84 -13.56
CA SER A 114 59.68 2.58 -14.35
C SER A 114 59.37 2.60 -15.86
N ASP A 115 58.33 1.89 -16.30
CA ASP A 115 57.88 1.84 -17.69
C ASP A 115 56.52 2.55 -17.82
N ALA A 116 56.43 3.53 -18.73
CA ALA A 116 55.25 4.36 -18.91
C ALA A 116 54.01 3.57 -19.39
N ASP A 117 54.21 2.51 -20.17
CA ASP A 117 53.10 1.67 -20.69
C ASP A 117 52.63 0.65 -19.65
N GLN A 118 53.46 0.33 -18.65
CA GLN A 118 53.16 -0.64 -17.59
C GLN A 118 52.76 0.01 -16.25
N PHE A 119 53.08 1.30 -16.05
CA PHE A 119 52.91 2.05 -14.80
C PHE A 119 51.49 1.92 -14.19
N GLN A 120 50.44 2.18 -14.97
CA GLN A 120 49.05 2.14 -14.45
C GLN A 120 48.61 0.73 -14.01
N LEU A 121 49.10 -0.32 -14.68
CA LEU A 121 48.85 -1.71 -14.32
C LEU A 121 49.55 -2.06 -13.00
N ALA A 122 50.82 -1.64 -12.86
CA ALA A 122 51.62 -1.86 -11.68
C ALA A 122 51.06 -1.13 -10.44
N VAL A 123 50.63 0.13 -10.58
CA VAL A 123 49.94 0.87 -9.51
C VAL A 123 48.63 0.17 -9.12
N SER A 124 47.78 -0.19 -10.09
CA SER A 124 46.49 -0.85 -9.83
C SER A 124 46.62 -2.19 -9.10
N ALA A 125 47.73 -2.91 -9.31
CA ALA A 125 48.04 -4.14 -8.59
C ALA A 125 48.59 -3.86 -7.18
N LEU A 126 49.63 -3.02 -7.06
CA LEU A 126 50.26 -2.69 -5.77
C LEU A 126 49.31 -2.00 -4.79
N GLU A 127 48.33 -1.25 -5.28
CA GLU A 127 47.30 -0.58 -4.47
C GLU A 127 46.47 -1.56 -3.63
N LYS A 128 46.12 -2.73 -4.20
CA LYS A 128 45.33 -3.76 -3.50
C LYS A 128 46.18 -4.64 -2.59
N ILE A 129 47.48 -4.78 -2.85
CA ILE A 129 48.37 -5.60 -2.04
C ILE A 129 48.49 -4.97 -0.65
N THR A 130 48.00 -5.70 0.36
CA THR A 130 47.86 -5.21 1.75
C THR A 130 49.16 -5.24 2.56
N ASP A 131 50.26 -5.73 1.99
CA ASP A 131 51.55 -5.74 2.68
C ASP A 131 52.24 -4.36 2.64
N ASP A 132 52.75 -3.98 3.81
CA ASP A 132 53.39 -2.68 4.07
C ASP A 132 54.64 -2.41 3.20
N ALA A 133 55.19 -3.43 2.52
CA ALA A 133 56.24 -3.23 1.50
C ALA A 133 55.70 -2.67 0.17
N ALA A 134 54.47 -3.01 -0.25
CA ALA A 134 53.88 -2.49 -1.50
C ALA A 134 53.66 -0.98 -1.40
N ALA A 135 53.18 -0.54 -0.23
CA ALA A 135 53.05 0.86 0.15
C ALA A 135 54.38 1.63 0.07
N ARG A 136 55.49 1.02 0.50
CA ARG A 136 56.83 1.62 0.41
C ARG A 136 57.30 1.70 -1.04
N THR A 137 57.12 0.66 -1.83
CA THR A 137 57.47 0.64 -3.26
C THR A 137 56.69 1.71 -4.06
N LEU A 138 55.41 1.95 -3.76
CA LEU A 138 54.66 3.07 -4.33
C LEU A 138 55.20 4.44 -3.84
N ALA A 139 55.49 4.56 -2.54
CA ALA A 139 55.97 5.80 -1.94
C ALA A 139 57.38 6.22 -2.40
N GLU A 140 58.28 5.26 -2.60
CA GLU A 140 59.66 5.48 -3.09
C GLU A 140 59.67 6.14 -4.49
N ARG A 141 58.66 5.88 -5.32
CA ARG A 141 58.54 6.44 -6.67
C ARG A 141 57.98 7.87 -6.70
N LEU A 142 57.42 8.39 -5.61
CA LEU A 142 56.80 9.73 -5.56
C LEU A 142 57.78 10.85 -5.93
N ALA A 143 59.06 10.73 -5.54
CA ALA A 143 60.07 11.77 -5.70
C ALA A 143 60.47 11.97 -7.17
N ASP A 144 60.66 10.88 -7.92
CA ASP A 144 61.16 10.89 -9.29
C ASP A 144 60.04 10.89 -10.35
N ALA A 145 58.78 10.72 -9.95
CA ALA A 145 57.63 10.67 -10.84
C ALA A 145 57.29 12.05 -11.46
N SER A 146 56.59 12.03 -12.61
CA SER A 146 55.93 13.23 -13.15
C SER A 146 54.79 13.69 -12.22
N GLU A 147 54.30 14.93 -12.36
CA GLU A 147 53.17 15.44 -11.56
C GLU A 147 51.92 14.54 -11.69
N LYS A 148 51.58 14.11 -12.91
CA LYS A 148 50.44 13.23 -13.19
C LYS A 148 50.61 11.85 -12.53
N ASP A 149 51.80 11.28 -12.66
CA ASP A 149 52.09 9.93 -12.17
C ASP A 149 52.19 9.94 -10.63
N ARG A 150 52.75 11.00 -10.05
CA ARG A 150 52.75 11.26 -8.61
C ARG A 150 51.34 11.42 -8.05
N ILE A 151 50.44 12.16 -8.71
CA ILE A 151 49.02 12.22 -8.29
C ILE A 151 48.40 10.81 -8.27
N THR A 152 48.67 10.00 -9.31
CA THR A 152 48.20 8.60 -9.36
C THR A 152 48.74 7.78 -8.18
N LEU A 153 50.03 7.89 -7.86
CA LEU A 153 50.67 7.21 -6.72
C LEU A 153 50.10 7.67 -5.37
N LEU A 154 49.90 8.97 -5.19
CA LEU A 154 49.31 9.55 -3.98
C LEU A 154 47.91 8.96 -3.73
N GLU A 155 47.03 9.01 -4.73
CA GLU A 155 45.69 8.43 -4.60
C GLU A 155 45.72 6.93 -4.29
N ALA A 156 46.62 6.16 -4.91
CA ALA A 156 46.78 4.73 -4.66
C ALA A 156 47.18 4.44 -3.21
N LEU A 157 48.15 5.19 -2.66
CA LEU A 157 48.51 5.13 -1.23
C LEU A 157 47.32 5.48 -0.33
N GLY A 158 46.47 6.42 -0.77
CA GLY A 158 45.24 6.79 -0.07
C GLY A 158 44.17 5.69 -0.09
N ARG A 159 44.04 4.94 -1.19
CA ARG A 159 43.12 3.80 -1.32
C ARG A 159 43.62 2.56 -0.58
N GLN A 160 44.93 2.33 -0.55
CA GLN A 160 45.61 1.28 0.22
C GLN A 160 45.59 1.51 1.74
N LYS A 161 45.58 2.79 2.17
CA LYS A 161 45.53 3.23 3.59
C LYS A 161 46.70 2.79 4.48
N ALA A 162 47.84 2.45 3.89
CA ALA A 162 49.02 2.04 4.64
C ALA A 162 49.55 3.17 5.53
N ALA A 163 49.58 2.94 6.84
CA ALA A 163 50.02 3.93 7.83
C ALA A 163 51.47 4.39 7.60
N SER A 164 52.33 3.49 7.12
CA SER A 164 53.74 3.74 6.82
C SER A 164 53.97 4.83 5.74
N SER A 165 52.98 5.07 4.88
CA SER A 165 53.08 6.03 3.77
C SER A 165 52.88 7.49 4.19
N ALA A 166 52.31 7.76 5.38
CA ALA A 166 51.94 9.12 5.79
C ALA A 166 53.13 10.10 5.80
N ALA A 167 54.31 9.64 6.24
CA ALA A 167 55.53 10.44 6.23
C ALA A 167 56.03 10.77 4.81
N ALA A 168 55.86 9.86 3.85
CA ALA A 168 56.28 10.02 2.46
C ALA A 168 55.33 10.90 1.64
N VAL A 169 54.04 10.95 1.99
CA VAL A 169 53.03 11.82 1.37
C VAL A 169 53.21 13.28 1.79
N ARG A 170 53.68 13.53 3.03
CA ARG A 170 53.79 14.85 3.65
C ARG A 170 54.43 15.96 2.78
N PRO A 171 55.51 15.76 2.01
CA PRO A 171 56.14 16.84 1.24
C PRO A 171 55.21 17.46 0.19
N TYR A 172 54.32 16.67 -0.39
CA TYR A 172 53.50 17.06 -1.55
C TYR A 172 52.32 17.97 -1.19
N LEU A 173 52.04 18.16 0.11
CA LEU A 173 51.17 19.23 0.63
C LEU A 173 51.65 20.64 0.23
N ALA A 174 52.95 20.80 -0.08
CA ALA A 174 53.54 22.04 -0.57
C ALA A 174 53.69 22.09 -2.12
N GLY A 175 53.18 21.09 -2.85
CA GLY A 175 53.23 21.01 -4.31
C GLY A 175 52.18 21.89 -5.00
N SER A 176 51.89 21.54 -6.26
CA SER A 176 50.88 22.22 -7.09
C SER A 176 49.47 22.20 -6.46
N ALA A 177 48.54 22.97 -7.05
CA ALA A 177 47.14 22.93 -6.60
C ALA A 177 46.51 21.53 -6.71
N GLN A 178 46.93 20.72 -7.69
CA GLN A 178 46.46 19.35 -7.87
C GLN A 178 47.23 18.37 -6.96
N GLU A 179 48.56 18.46 -6.91
CA GLU A 179 49.39 17.61 -6.05
C GLU A 179 49.05 17.77 -4.56
N SER A 180 48.87 19.01 -4.10
CA SER A 180 48.58 19.28 -2.68
C SER A 180 47.13 18.92 -2.28
N LEU A 181 46.18 18.94 -3.23
CA LEU A 181 44.84 18.36 -3.05
C LEU A 181 44.90 16.83 -2.97
N ALA A 182 45.64 16.18 -3.89
CA ALA A 182 45.84 14.73 -3.84
C ALA A 182 46.51 14.31 -2.52
N ALA A 183 47.55 15.02 -2.08
CA ALA A 183 48.28 14.72 -0.85
C ALA A 183 47.44 14.86 0.43
N VAL A 184 46.58 15.89 0.54
CA VAL A 184 45.72 16.05 1.72
C VAL A 184 44.58 15.02 1.73
N ASN A 185 44.00 14.72 0.57
CA ASN A 185 43.00 13.65 0.43
C ASN A 185 43.59 12.28 0.79
N THR A 186 44.84 12.03 0.38
CA THR A 186 45.60 10.80 0.68
C THR A 186 45.80 10.62 2.18
N LEU A 187 46.27 11.67 2.87
CA LEU A 187 46.48 11.65 4.33
C LEU A 187 45.17 11.48 5.11
N ALA A 188 44.07 12.05 4.62
CA ALA A 188 42.73 11.84 5.18
C ALA A 188 42.22 10.40 4.94
N ALA A 189 42.49 9.82 3.76
CA ALA A 189 42.07 8.47 3.41
C ALA A 189 42.83 7.38 4.18
N ILE A 190 44.13 7.60 4.48
CA ILE A 190 44.94 6.75 5.38
C ILE A 190 44.34 6.72 6.80
N GLY A 191 43.70 7.81 7.24
CA GLY A 191 42.82 7.81 8.42
C GLY A 191 43.48 7.54 9.78
N THR A 192 44.81 7.60 9.89
CA THR A 192 45.48 7.44 11.20
C THR A 192 45.59 8.79 11.91
N THR A 193 45.70 8.77 13.24
CA THR A 193 45.89 10.00 14.04
C THR A 193 47.13 10.78 13.60
N GLU A 194 48.18 10.10 13.10
CA GLU A 194 49.36 10.77 12.53
C GLU A 194 49.05 11.37 11.14
N SER A 195 48.46 10.61 10.20
CA SER A 195 48.18 11.12 8.85
C SER A 195 47.17 12.27 8.88
N CYS A 196 46.10 12.12 9.67
CA CYS A 196 45.12 13.17 9.93
C CYS A 196 45.72 14.37 10.66
N GLY A 197 46.67 14.14 11.59
CA GLY A 197 47.44 15.20 12.25
C GLY A 197 48.27 16.03 11.26
N LEU A 198 48.96 15.36 10.31
CA LEU A 198 49.73 16.03 9.25
C LEU A 198 48.82 16.83 8.31
N ALA A 199 47.70 16.26 7.88
CA ALA A 199 46.71 16.94 7.05
C ALA A 199 46.09 18.15 7.77
N ALA A 200 45.61 17.98 9.00
CA ALA A 200 45.02 19.05 9.79
C ALA A 200 46.02 20.18 10.08
N ALA A 201 47.29 19.85 10.37
CA ALA A 201 48.35 20.85 10.53
C ALA A 201 48.59 21.65 9.25
N ALA A 202 48.52 21.03 8.06
CA ALA A 202 48.63 21.74 6.80
C ALA A 202 47.40 22.62 6.51
N ILE A 203 46.18 22.11 6.72
CA ILE A 203 44.93 22.85 6.53
C ILE A 203 44.89 24.09 7.44
N LYS A 204 45.20 23.94 8.73
CA LYS A 204 45.23 25.06 9.70
C LYS A 204 46.20 26.19 9.31
N ASN A 205 47.22 25.91 8.49
CA ASN A 205 48.20 26.89 7.98
C ASN A 205 47.99 27.27 6.51
N ALA A 206 46.95 26.75 5.84
CA ALA A 206 46.64 27.06 4.45
C ALA A 206 45.89 28.40 4.30
N THR A 207 45.84 28.94 3.08
CA THR A 207 45.00 30.12 2.79
C THR A 207 43.51 29.74 2.84
N PRO A 208 42.58 30.70 3.06
CA PRO A 208 41.15 30.39 3.17
C PRO A 208 40.59 29.63 1.95
N GLU A 209 41.06 29.94 0.75
CA GLU A 209 40.64 29.27 -0.49
C GLU A 209 41.07 27.80 -0.51
N LYS A 210 42.29 27.50 -0.03
CA LYS A 210 42.76 26.12 0.16
C LYS A 210 42.02 25.43 1.30
N GLN A 211 41.69 26.12 2.40
CA GLN A 211 40.91 25.53 3.49
C GLN A 211 39.51 25.08 3.05
N ILE A 212 38.85 25.87 2.19
CA ILE A 212 37.55 25.52 1.59
C ILE A 212 37.73 24.34 0.61
N LEU A 213 38.73 24.38 -0.27
CA LEU A 213 39.03 23.29 -1.22
C LEU A 213 39.36 21.95 -0.51
N TRP A 214 39.94 22.02 0.69
CA TRP A 214 40.35 20.85 1.49
C TRP A 214 39.32 20.44 2.55
N ALA A 215 38.09 20.98 2.51
CA ALA A 215 37.10 20.78 3.56
C ALA A 215 36.69 19.31 3.80
N ASP A 216 36.51 18.50 2.74
CA ASP A 216 36.13 17.08 2.88
C ASP A 216 37.25 16.25 3.57
N ALA A 217 38.49 16.39 3.12
CA ALA A 217 39.65 15.78 3.76
C ALA A 217 39.82 16.27 5.20
N GLY A 218 39.61 17.57 5.43
CA GLY A 218 39.70 18.18 6.75
C GLY A 218 38.63 17.71 7.73
N LEU A 219 37.38 17.55 7.30
CA LEU A 219 36.30 17.00 8.11
C LEU A 219 36.62 15.57 8.56
N LYS A 220 37.05 14.71 7.63
CA LYS A 220 37.50 13.33 7.92
C LYS A 220 38.66 13.31 8.92
N CYS A 221 39.65 14.18 8.74
CA CYS A 221 40.76 14.33 9.68
C CYS A 221 40.31 14.86 11.04
N ALA A 222 39.36 15.79 11.07
CA ALA A 222 38.86 16.40 12.30
C ALA A 222 37.98 15.43 13.11
N GLU A 223 37.25 14.53 12.46
CA GLU A 223 36.58 13.42 13.14
C GLU A 223 37.61 12.49 13.83
N GLN A 224 38.64 12.06 13.08
CA GLN A 224 39.69 11.19 13.60
C GLN A 224 40.47 11.84 14.75
N LEU A 225 40.80 13.13 14.66
CA LEU A 225 41.48 13.89 15.71
C LEU A 225 40.59 14.26 16.89
N GLY A 226 39.28 14.42 16.66
CA GLY A 226 38.27 14.60 17.71
C GLY A 226 38.24 13.44 18.70
N SER A 227 38.53 12.21 18.24
CA SER A 227 38.71 11.04 19.12
C SER A 227 39.87 11.18 20.14
N THR A 228 40.83 12.07 19.86
CA THR A 228 41.97 12.41 20.74
C THR A 228 41.83 13.78 21.43
N GLY A 229 40.71 14.48 21.20
CA GLY A 229 40.40 15.76 21.86
C GLY A 229 40.79 17.04 21.09
N ASP A 230 41.34 16.95 19.87
CA ASP A 230 41.57 18.14 19.04
C ASP A 230 40.36 18.44 18.14
N PHE A 231 39.49 19.32 18.64
CA PHE A 231 38.31 19.81 17.93
C PHE A 231 38.56 21.09 17.11
N SER A 232 39.78 21.65 17.14
CA SER A 232 40.05 23.00 16.61
C SER A 232 39.83 23.13 15.10
N LEU A 233 39.91 22.04 14.33
CA LEU A 233 39.58 22.07 12.90
C LEU A 233 38.06 22.08 12.64
N LEU A 234 37.25 21.44 13.49
CA LEU A 234 35.78 21.56 13.41
C LEU A 234 35.34 23.00 13.75
N GLU A 235 35.93 23.60 14.79
CA GLU A 235 35.61 24.98 15.19
C GLU A 235 35.97 26.01 14.10
N ILE A 236 37.05 25.80 13.33
CA ILE A 236 37.34 26.59 12.12
C ILE A 236 36.20 26.45 11.09
N TYR A 237 35.77 25.22 10.81
CA TYR A 237 34.78 24.92 9.78
C TYR A 237 33.35 25.41 10.08
N ARG A 238 33.04 25.83 11.32
CA ARG A 238 31.77 26.50 11.63
C ARG A 238 31.70 27.94 11.14
N GLY A 239 32.83 28.58 10.85
CA GLY A 239 32.92 29.97 10.43
C GLY A 239 32.17 30.26 9.12
N THR A 240 31.59 31.46 9.01
CA THR A 240 30.75 31.89 7.87
C THR A 240 31.48 32.05 6.54
N ALA A 241 32.81 31.87 6.51
CA ALA A 241 33.60 31.77 5.28
C ALA A 241 33.47 30.41 4.57
N PHE A 242 32.97 29.37 5.25
CA PHE A 242 32.79 28.03 4.69
C PHE A 242 31.37 27.82 4.13
N PRO A 243 31.19 27.00 3.09
CA PRO A 243 29.86 26.61 2.59
C PRO A 243 29.00 25.99 3.71
N VAL A 244 27.69 26.27 3.71
CA VAL A 244 26.79 25.86 4.79
C VAL A 244 26.80 24.35 5.07
N GLN A 245 27.03 23.53 4.06
CA GLN A 245 27.13 22.06 4.19
C GLN A 245 28.36 21.65 5.04
N VAL A 246 29.47 22.38 4.93
CA VAL A 246 30.69 22.18 5.74
C VAL A 246 30.44 22.64 7.18
N ARG A 247 29.74 23.77 7.36
CA ARG A 247 29.36 24.31 8.67
C ARG A 247 28.44 23.34 9.44
N ILE A 248 27.43 22.80 8.77
CA ILE A 248 26.51 21.77 9.29
C ILE A 248 27.25 20.47 9.64
N ALA A 249 28.14 19.97 8.77
CA ALA A 249 28.92 18.76 9.04
C ALA A 249 29.87 18.92 10.24
N ALA A 250 30.46 20.10 10.41
CA ALA A 250 31.29 20.44 11.56
C ALA A 250 30.47 20.53 12.86
N LEU A 251 29.28 21.17 12.82
CA LEU A 251 28.37 21.27 13.96
C LEU A 251 27.87 19.90 14.43
N HIS A 252 27.42 19.05 13.50
CA HIS A 252 27.05 17.66 13.79
C HIS A 252 28.19 16.86 14.43
N SER A 253 29.42 17.05 13.95
CA SER A 253 30.60 16.37 14.50
C SER A 253 30.91 16.84 15.93
N LEU A 254 30.85 18.14 16.19
CA LEU A 254 31.03 18.71 17.53
C LEU A 254 29.93 18.25 18.51
N ILE A 255 28.66 18.23 18.10
CA ILE A 255 27.54 17.73 18.92
C ILE A 255 27.71 16.26 19.29
N ARG A 256 28.13 15.42 18.34
CA ARG A 256 28.40 13.98 18.55
C ARG A 256 29.62 13.72 19.44
N MET A 257 30.66 14.54 19.35
CA MET A 257 31.95 14.31 20.03
C MET A 257 32.11 15.07 21.34
N GLN A 258 31.33 16.14 21.56
CA GLN A 258 31.28 16.93 22.78
C GLN A 258 29.84 17.01 23.31
N PRO A 259 29.23 15.87 23.73
CA PRO A 259 27.82 15.83 24.16
C PRO A 259 27.53 16.80 25.32
N ASP A 260 28.49 17.05 26.22
CA ASP A 260 28.38 18.02 27.31
C ASP A 260 28.20 19.48 26.85
N LYS A 261 28.55 19.78 25.59
CA LYS A 261 28.36 21.08 24.92
C LYS A 261 27.23 21.07 23.88
N ALA A 262 26.61 19.92 23.60
CA ALA A 262 25.64 19.80 22.51
C ALA A 262 24.47 20.78 22.64
N GLU A 263 24.07 21.11 23.88
CA GLU A 263 23.09 22.15 24.17
C GLU A 263 23.51 23.52 23.62
N ASP A 264 24.72 23.97 23.92
CA ASP A 264 25.23 25.28 23.50
C ASP A 264 25.45 25.34 21.98
N TYR A 265 25.92 24.25 21.36
CA TYR A 265 26.08 24.17 19.91
C TYR A 265 24.74 24.22 19.16
N VAL A 266 23.67 23.60 19.66
CA VAL A 266 22.33 23.72 19.07
C VAL A 266 21.74 25.11 19.29
N VAL A 267 21.96 25.75 20.45
CA VAL A 267 21.54 27.14 20.69
C VAL A 267 22.25 28.12 19.76
N GLU A 268 23.55 27.94 19.50
CA GLU A 268 24.30 28.78 18.55
C GLU A 268 23.76 28.60 17.12
N GLY A 269 23.57 27.36 16.67
CA GLY A 269 23.05 27.07 15.33
C GLY A 269 21.60 27.55 15.11
N LEU A 270 20.75 27.46 16.13
CA LEU A 270 19.39 28.04 16.13
C LEU A 270 19.35 29.57 15.97
N GLN A 271 20.48 30.26 16.23
CA GLN A 271 20.61 31.71 16.16
C GLN A 271 21.44 32.17 14.95
N ASP A 272 21.82 31.25 14.04
CA ASP A 272 22.65 31.58 12.89
C ASP A 272 21.91 32.42 11.84
N GLY A 273 22.66 33.23 11.10
CA GLY A 273 22.11 34.04 10.00
C GLY A 273 21.80 33.24 8.73
N ASP A 274 22.29 32.01 8.61
CA ASP A 274 22.02 31.10 7.49
C ASP A 274 20.76 30.26 7.77
N ALA A 275 19.75 30.40 6.91
CA ALA A 275 18.46 29.76 7.07
C ALA A 275 18.52 28.23 6.99
N ASP A 276 19.46 27.66 6.21
CA ASP A 276 19.61 26.21 6.10
C ASP A 276 20.22 25.63 7.39
N LEU A 277 21.19 26.32 8.00
CA LEU A 277 21.83 25.91 9.26
C LEU A 277 20.88 26.08 10.45
N ALA A 278 20.10 27.16 10.50
CA ALA A 278 19.09 27.37 11.53
C ALA A 278 17.96 26.31 11.44
N SER A 279 17.57 25.91 10.22
CA SER A 279 16.59 24.85 9.97
C SER A 279 17.10 23.46 10.39
N ASP A 280 18.35 23.13 10.06
CA ASP A 280 19.02 21.89 10.51
C ASP A 280 19.14 21.84 12.05
N SER A 281 19.53 22.96 12.67
CA SER A 281 19.61 23.12 14.12
C SER A 281 18.24 23.00 14.80
N LEU A 282 17.16 23.44 14.16
CA LEU A 282 15.78 23.25 14.61
C LEU A 282 15.35 21.77 14.54
N SER A 283 15.90 20.98 13.62
CA SER A 283 15.74 19.52 13.60
C SER A 283 16.50 18.86 14.76
N LEU A 284 17.76 19.24 15.00
CA LEU A 284 18.56 18.77 16.14
C LEU A 284 17.95 19.12 17.50
N ALA A 285 17.26 20.25 17.59
CA ALA A 285 16.50 20.67 18.76
C ALA A 285 15.29 19.78 19.08
N ARG A 286 14.99 18.74 18.29
CA ARG A 286 14.05 17.66 18.67
C ARG A 286 14.70 16.54 19.49
N THR A 287 16.02 16.33 19.38
CA THR A 287 16.71 15.16 19.96
C THR A 287 17.74 15.52 21.04
N VAL A 288 18.42 16.68 20.92
CA VAL A 288 19.42 17.14 21.89
C VAL A 288 18.76 17.67 23.15
N LYS A 289 19.12 17.12 24.32
CA LYS A 289 18.57 17.52 25.63
C LYS A 289 19.21 18.81 26.14
N GLY A 290 18.44 19.60 26.89
CA GLY A 290 18.90 20.86 27.50
C GLY A 290 17.77 21.88 27.67
N GLU A 291 17.77 22.66 28.76
CA GLU A 291 16.75 23.71 28.97
C GLU A 291 17.08 24.97 28.15
N LYS A 292 18.36 25.29 27.90
CA LYS A 292 18.74 26.47 27.09
C LYS A 292 18.18 26.41 25.66
N ILE A 293 18.10 25.21 25.08
CA ILE A 293 17.47 25.00 23.75
C ILE A 293 15.98 25.37 23.82
N THR A 294 15.27 24.92 24.86
CA THR A 294 13.84 25.24 25.05
C THR A 294 13.64 26.75 25.23
N ASP A 295 14.52 27.42 25.98
CA ASP A 295 14.43 28.86 26.22
C ASP A 295 14.79 29.68 24.97
N CYS A 296 15.78 29.24 24.20
CA CYS A 296 16.10 29.79 22.89
C CYS A 296 14.92 29.66 21.92
N LEU A 297 14.31 28.48 21.84
CA LEU A 297 13.13 28.26 21.00
C LEU A 297 11.91 29.09 21.44
N ILE A 298 11.71 29.30 22.74
CA ILE A 298 10.67 30.18 23.29
C ILE A 298 10.91 31.64 22.88
N ALA A 299 12.16 32.13 22.97
CA ALA A 299 12.53 33.47 22.54
C ALA A 299 12.42 33.67 21.01
N LEU A 300 12.84 32.67 20.23
CA LEU A 300 12.68 32.65 18.76
C LEU A 300 11.20 32.62 18.37
N LEU A 301 10.38 31.81 19.03
CA LEU A 301 8.93 31.77 18.81
C LEU A 301 8.27 33.13 19.02
N ASP A 302 8.67 33.90 20.03
CA ASP A 302 8.13 35.25 20.24
C ASP A 302 8.57 36.23 19.14
N ALA A 303 9.86 36.24 18.80
CA ALA A 303 10.43 37.17 17.81
C ALA A 303 10.06 36.84 16.34
N ALA A 304 9.78 35.58 16.02
CA ALA A 304 9.64 35.11 14.64
C ALA A 304 8.36 35.62 13.93
N PRO A 305 8.37 35.76 12.59
CA PRO A 305 7.15 36.02 11.81
C PRO A 305 6.17 34.85 11.89
N ASP A 306 4.87 35.15 11.70
CA ASP A 306 3.76 34.18 11.83
C ASP A 306 3.89 32.92 10.95
N THR A 307 4.64 33.00 9.85
CA THR A 307 4.94 31.88 8.95
C THR A 307 5.91 30.86 9.56
N GLN A 308 6.77 31.28 10.50
CA GLN A 308 7.78 30.43 11.15
C GLN A 308 7.33 29.94 12.54
N LYS A 309 6.46 30.69 13.23
CA LYS A 309 5.95 30.33 14.57
C LYS A 309 5.45 28.86 14.69
N PRO A 310 4.75 28.25 13.71
CA PRO A 310 4.30 26.86 13.82
C PRO A 310 5.45 25.85 14.01
N ALA A 311 6.54 25.99 13.27
CA ALA A 311 7.67 25.06 13.33
C ALA A 311 8.38 25.08 14.69
N TYR A 312 8.52 26.26 15.30
CA TYR A 312 9.05 26.39 16.66
C TYR A 312 8.11 25.75 17.70
N ILE A 313 6.79 25.94 17.56
CA ILE A 313 5.80 25.30 18.45
C ILE A 313 5.85 23.78 18.33
N GLU A 314 5.92 23.22 17.12
CA GLU A 314 6.03 21.76 16.90
C GLU A 314 7.28 21.16 17.55
N VAL A 315 8.45 21.82 17.42
CA VAL A 315 9.68 21.35 18.08
C VAL A 315 9.57 21.48 19.59
N LEU A 316 9.08 22.60 20.10
CA LEU A 316 8.82 22.77 21.54
C LEU A 316 7.91 21.66 22.08
N GLY A 317 6.84 21.30 21.37
CA GLY A 317 5.93 20.22 21.76
C GLY A 317 6.60 18.86 21.88
N VAL A 318 7.59 18.55 21.04
CA VAL A 318 8.41 17.32 21.15
C VAL A 318 9.35 17.38 22.37
N ARG A 319 9.82 18.57 22.77
CA ARG A 319 10.66 18.75 23.97
C ARG A 319 9.86 18.64 25.28
N GLY A 320 8.65 19.17 25.28
CA GLY A 320 7.69 19.08 26.37
C GLY A 320 8.06 19.85 27.65
N GLY A 321 7.34 19.51 28.73
CA GLY A 321 7.46 20.15 30.05
C GLY A 321 6.54 21.35 30.25
N GLN A 322 6.27 21.70 31.51
CA GLN A 322 5.26 22.70 31.89
C GLN A 322 5.47 24.07 31.21
N LYS A 323 6.73 24.53 31.16
CA LYS A 323 7.15 25.80 30.53
C LYS A 323 6.75 25.89 29.05
N VAL A 324 6.70 24.74 28.35
CA VAL A 324 6.20 24.66 26.97
C VAL A 324 4.69 24.65 26.92
N LEU A 325 4.03 23.88 27.78
CA LEU A 325 2.56 23.82 27.87
C LEU A 325 1.98 25.22 28.14
N ASP A 326 2.48 25.91 29.18
CA ASP A 326 2.11 27.28 29.54
C ASP A 326 2.25 28.24 28.33
N LYS A 327 3.34 28.11 27.58
CA LYS A 327 3.60 28.92 26.38
C LYS A 327 2.63 28.56 25.24
N ALA A 328 2.41 27.29 24.96
CA ALA A 328 1.52 26.82 23.90
C ALA A 328 0.07 27.25 24.13
N VAL A 329 -0.43 27.24 25.37
CA VAL A 329 -1.76 27.76 25.72
C VAL A 329 -1.95 29.22 25.27
N THR A 330 -0.91 30.07 25.38
CA THR A 330 -0.99 31.46 24.91
C THR A 330 -1.12 31.59 23.38
N PHE A 331 -0.67 30.60 22.61
CA PHE A 331 -0.79 30.58 21.14
C PHE A 331 -2.02 29.84 20.62
N ALA A 332 -2.74 29.09 21.46
CA ALA A 332 -3.94 28.36 21.03
C ALA A 332 -5.08 29.29 20.58
N GLY A 333 -5.10 30.54 21.04
CA GLY A 333 -6.00 31.62 20.58
C GLY A 333 -5.37 32.63 19.60
N TYR A 334 -4.19 32.34 19.02
CA TYR A 334 -3.44 33.28 18.19
C TYR A 334 -4.17 33.65 16.88
N ALA A 335 -3.83 34.79 16.27
CA ALA A 335 -4.52 35.28 15.06
C ALA A 335 -4.30 34.40 13.82
N HIS A 336 -3.08 33.91 13.62
CA HIS A 336 -2.71 33.06 12.48
C HIS A 336 -3.10 31.58 12.70
N LEU A 337 -3.81 31.00 11.72
CA LEU A 337 -4.43 29.67 11.81
C LEU A 337 -3.41 28.56 12.10
N ASN A 338 -2.38 28.39 11.26
CA ASN A 338 -1.38 27.32 11.45
C ASN A 338 -0.69 27.40 12.82
N THR A 339 -0.55 28.62 13.36
CA THR A 339 0.02 28.84 14.70
C THR A 339 -0.93 28.37 15.80
N ARG A 340 -2.25 28.58 15.66
CA ARG A 340 -3.26 27.94 16.55
C ARG A 340 -3.20 26.42 16.44
N LEU A 341 -3.17 25.87 15.23
CA LEU A 341 -3.21 24.41 15.04
C LEU A 341 -1.98 23.72 15.64
N ALA A 342 -0.77 24.28 15.48
CA ALA A 342 0.44 23.79 16.15
C ALA A 342 0.35 23.92 17.68
N ALA A 343 -0.21 25.03 18.18
CA ALA A 343 -0.41 25.25 19.61
C ALA A 343 -1.43 24.28 20.22
N LEU A 344 -2.58 24.07 19.57
CA LEU A 344 -3.59 23.08 19.97
C LEU A 344 -2.99 21.67 20.04
N LYS A 345 -2.16 21.29 19.04
CA LYS A 345 -1.44 20.00 19.05
C LYS A 345 -0.46 19.87 20.21
N THR A 346 0.26 20.95 20.52
CA THR A 346 1.20 20.98 21.65
C THR A 346 0.49 20.92 23.00
N VAL A 347 -0.63 21.63 23.16
CA VAL A 347 -1.47 21.54 24.36
C VAL A 347 -2.10 20.15 24.50
N GLY A 348 -2.47 19.49 23.40
CA GLY A 348 -3.03 18.14 23.41
C GLY A 348 -2.01 17.04 23.76
N ALA A 349 -0.76 17.22 23.34
CA ALA A 349 0.33 16.29 23.61
C ALA A 349 0.93 16.44 25.03
N LEU A 350 0.80 17.61 25.67
CA LEU A 350 1.43 17.93 26.96
C LEU A 350 0.43 18.16 28.11
N GLY A 351 -0.84 18.44 27.80
CA GLY A 351 -1.88 18.74 28.79
C GLY A 351 -2.52 17.49 29.40
N ASP A 352 -3.11 17.68 30.57
CA ASP A 352 -3.92 16.69 31.28
C ASP A 352 -5.43 16.93 31.10
N ALA A 353 -6.27 16.17 31.81
CA ALA A 353 -7.72 16.30 31.76
C ALA A 353 -8.28 17.70 32.10
N SER A 354 -7.50 18.61 32.72
CA SER A 354 -7.94 20.00 32.92
C SER A 354 -8.16 20.76 31.61
N PHE A 355 -7.57 20.30 30.50
CA PHE A 355 -7.78 20.86 29.16
C PHE A 355 -8.99 20.27 28.42
N VAL A 356 -9.70 19.28 28.98
CA VAL A 356 -10.90 18.69 28.34
C VAL A 356 -11.98 19.75 28.04
N PRO A 357 -12.39 20.63 28.98
CA PRO A 357 -13.37 21.68 28.67
C PRO A 357 -12.90 22.65 27.58
N PHE A 358 -11.59 22.95 27.55
CA PHE A 358 -11.00 23.81 26.52
C PHE A 358 -11.11 23.18 25.12
N PHE A 359 -10.77 21.89 24.97
CA PHE A 359 -10.90 21.21 23.68
C PHE A 359 -12.35 20.99 23.26
N LEU A 360 -13.27 20.67 24.19
CA LEU A 360 -14.71 20.59 23.87
C LEU A 360 -15.27 21.93 23.38
N GLN A 361 -14.76 23.05 23.89
CA GLN A 361 -15.10 24.39 23.39
C GLN A 361 -14.60 24.62 21.94
N GLN A 362 -13.43 24.10 21.58
CA GLN A 362 -12.94 24.14 20.19
C GLN A 362 -13.77 23.23 19.27
N ILE A 363 -14.22 22.07 19.75
CA ILE A 363 -15.09 21.15 18.99
C ILE A 363 -16.46 21.77 18.69
N THR A 364 -17.01 22.57 19.62
CA THR A 364 -18.37 23.13 19.51
C THR A 364 -18.43 24.53 18.90
N ALA A 365 -17.33 25.30 18.94
CA ALA A 365 -17.29 26.70 18.49
C ALA A 365 -16.10 27.09 17.59
N GLY A 366 -15.13 26.20 17.37
CA GLY A 366 -13.98 26.44 16.50
C GLY A 366 -14.31 26.40 15.00
N GLY A 367 -13.33 26.76 14.15
CA GLY A 367 -13.39 26.51 12.71
C GLY A 367 -13.18 25.02 12.39
N ALA A 368 -13.43 24.62 11.13
CA ALA A 368 -13.43 23.20 10.74
C ALA A 368 -12.09 22.48 10.98
N GLU A 369 -10.96 23.21 10.99
CA GLU A 369 -9.63 22.63 11.26
C GLU A 369 -9.30 22.63 12.76
N GLU A 370 -9.72 23.65 13.51
CA GLU A 370 -9.65 23.65 14.98
C GLU A 370 -10.53 22.54 15.58
N GLN A 371 -11.75 22.35 15.07
CA GLN A 371 -12.65 21.26 15.48
C GLN A 371 -12.00 19.90 15.26
N ARG A 372 -11.46 19.64 14.06
CA ARG A 372 -10.77 18.38 13.76
C ARG A 372 -9.57 18.17 14.68
N THR A 373 -8.72 19.19 14.82
CA THR A 373 -7.52 19.13 15.68
C THR A 373 -7.88 18.89 17.14
N ALA A 374 -8.96 19.49 17.64
CA ALA A 374 -9.43 19.28 19.01
C ALA A 374 -9.98 17.87 19.25
N LYS A 375 -10.68 17.27 18.26
CA LYS A 375 -11.05 15.85 18.29
C LYS A 375 -9.82 14.95 18.29
N GLU A 376 -8.91 15.14 17.34
CA GLU A 376 -7.64 14.41 17.26
C GLU A 376 -6.89 14.42 18.61
N MET A 377 -6.76 15.60 19.23
CA MET A 377 -6.05 15.76 20.50
C MET A 377 -6.78 15.11 21.68
N LEU A 378 -8.11 15.23 21.77
CA LEU A 378 -8.86 14.51 22.80
C LEU A 378 -8.83 12.99 22.59
N THR A 379 -8.72 12.49 21.37
CA THR A 379 -8.54 11.03 21.13
C THR A 379 -7.18 10.54 21.64
N VAL A 380 -6.09 11.29 21.44
CA VAL A 380 -4.72 10.84 21.80
C VAL A 380 -4.23 11.25 23.19
N MET A 381 -4.95 12.12 23.90
CA MET A 381 -4.59 12.58 25.25
C MET A 381 -4.43 11.39 26.22
N GLN A 382 -3.24 11.28 26.82
CA GLN A 382 -2.84 10.09 27.60
C GLN A 382 -3.22 10.13 29.08
N ASP A 383 -3.75 11.26 29.59
CA ASP A 383 -4.09 11.36 31.01
C ASP A 383 -5.25 10.43 31.41
N GLY A 384 -5.07 9.75 32.54
CA GLY A 384 -6.01 8.74 33.06
C GLY A 384 -7.27 9.31 33.70
N GLN A 385 -7.47 10.63 33.79
CA GLN A 385 -8.76 11.23 34.14
C GLN A 385 -9.51 11.81 32.94
N THR A 386 -8.95 11.79 31.72
CA THR A 386 -9.60 12.34 30.50
C THR A 386 -11.01 11.77 30.29
N ASP A 387 -11.15 10.45 30.27
CA ASP A 387 -12.43 9.73 30.10
C ASP A 387 -13.43 10.09 31.21
N ARG A 388 -12.93 10.26 32.44
CA ARG A 388 -13.75 10.66 33.58
C ARG A 388 -14.27 12.08 33.42
N THR A 389 -13.41 13.03 33.06
CA THR A 389 -13.81 14.43 32.86
C THR A 389 -14.75 14.59 31.66
N LEU A 390 -14.58 13.79 30.61
CA LEU A 390 -15.56 13.67 29.52
C LEU A 390 -16.90 13.12 30.04
N LEU A 391 -16.90 12.07 30.86
CA LEU A 391 -18.14 11.50 31.43
C LEU A 391 -18.86 12.47 32.39
N ASP A 392 -18.10 13.10 33.30
CA ASP A 392 -18.62 14.10 34.23
C ASP A 392 -19.25 15.29 33.45
N THR A 393 -18.64 15.67 32.31
CA THR A 393 -19.19 16.68 31.39
C THR A 393 -20.46 16.19 30.67
N ALA A 394 -20.49 14.97 30.15
CA ALA A 394 -21.64 14.38 29.48
C ALA A 394 -22.88 14.27 30.40
N VAL A 395 -22.66 13.96 31.68
CA VAL A 395 -23.70 13.86 32.70
C VAL A 395 -24.14 15.25 33.21
N SER A 396 -23.18 16.12 33.58
CA SER A 396 -23.44 17.29 34.43
C SER A 396 -23.25 18.65 33.74
N GLY A 397 -22.82 18.69 32.48
CA GLY A 397 -22.60 19.94 31.75
C GLY A 397 -23.90 20.73 31.53
N GLU A 398 -23.80 22.07 31.53
CA GLU A 398 -24.95 22.95 31.27
C GLU A 398 -25.27 23.09 29.78
N ASP A 399 -24.24 23.14 28.91
CA ASP A 399 -24.42 23.23 27.45
C ASP A 399 -24.62 21.85 26.82
N VAL A 400 -25.79 21.66 26.20
CA VAL A 400 -26.21 20.46 25.48
C VAL A 400 -25.18 20.01 24.42
N LYS A 401 -24.52 20.94 23.74
CA LYS A 401 -23.51 20.64 22.71
C LYS A 401 -22.20 20.16 23.31
N LEU A 402 -21.76 20.75 24.42
CA LEU A 402 -20.56 20.28 25.13
C LEU A 402 -20.79 18.87 25.69
N ARG A 403 -22.01 18.56 26.14
CA ARG A 403 -22.40 17.19 26.54
C ARG A 403 -22.34 16.21 25.37
N ALA A 404 -22.95 16.56 24.23
CA ALA A 404 -22.94 15.70 23.04
C ALA A 404 -21.51 15.48 22.51
N ALA A 405 -20.70 16.53 22.39
CA ALA A 405 -19.29 16.44 22.02
C ALA A 405 -18.46 15.59 23.01
N ALA A 406 -18.78 15.63 24.31
CA ALA A 406 -18.12 14.78 25.30
C ALA A 406 -18.46 13.29 25.09
N ILE A 407 -19.72 12.96 24.75
CA ILE A 407 -20.14 11.59 24.42
C ILE A 407 -19.49 11.10 23.12
N GLU A 408 -19.41 11.95 22.09
CA GLU A 408 -18.68 11.66 20.85
C GLU A 408 -17.22 11.29 21.16
N MET A 409 -16.53 12.10 21.99
CA MET A 409 -15.14 11.80 22.35
C MET A 409 -14.97 10.55 23.23
N LEU A 410 -15.93 10.19 24.08
CA LEU A 410 -15.93 8.89 24.79
C LEU A 410 -16.01 7.72 23.81
N SER A 411 -16.81 7.86 22.74
CA SER A 411 -16.94 6.86 21.68
C SER A 411 -15.65 6.71 20.87
N GLU A 412 -15.04 7.82 20.45
CA GLU A 412 -13.76 7.81 19.72
C GLU A 412 -12.62 7.23 20.57
N ARG A 413 -12.52 7.62 21.85
CA ARG A 413 -11.53 7.08 22.81
C ARG A 413 -11.78 5.63 23.23
N ARG A 414 -12.89 5.01 22.84
CA ARG A 414 -13.28 3.64 23.21
C ARG A 414 -13.42 3.43 24.73
N ALA A 415 -13.98 4.42 25.42
CA ALA A 415 -14.18 4.44 26.88
C ALA A 415 -15.30 3.47 27.36
N VAL A 416 -15.12 2.17 27.17
CA VAL A 416 -16.16 1.12 27.34
C VAL A 416 -16.77 1.04 28.74
N ASP A 417 -16.05 1.45 29.79
CA ASP A 417 -16.56 1.46 31.17
C ASP A 417 -17.65 2.53 31.38
N THR A 418 -17.75 3.53 30.50
CA THR A 418 -18.79 4.57 30.57
C THR A 418 -20.17 4.08 30.10
N ALA A 419 -20.25 2.92 29.44
CA ALA A 419 -21.44 2.47 28.72
C ALA A 419 -22.71 2.38 29.60
N ASP A 420 -22.61 1.99 30.88
CA ASP A 420 -23.78 1.92 31.77
C ASP A 420 -24.35 3.32 32.09
N THR A 421 -23.48 4.34 32.13
CA THR A 421 -23.88 5.75 32.31
C THR A 421 -24.44 6.34 31.02
N LEU A 422 -23.87 6.01 29.86
CA LEU A 422 -24.43 6.38 28.56
C LEU A 422 -25.81 5.73 28.33
N CYS A 423 -26.02 4.51 28.82
CA CYS A 423 -27.32 3.85 28.81
C CYS A 423 -28.38 4.61 29.63
N ALA A 424 -28.00 5.19 30.77
CA ALA A 424 -28.88 6.09 31.52
C ALA A 424 -29.17 7.41 30.75
N LEU A 425 -28.15 8.02 30.14
CA LEU A 425 -28.30 9.23 29.33
C LEU A 425 -29.14 9.02 28.05
N ALA A 426 -29.20 7.81 27.50
CA ALA A 426 -30.08 7.47 26.38
C ALA A 426 -31.57 7.56 26.76
N TYR A 427 -31.91 7.43 28.06
CA TYR A 427 -33.26 7.53 28.60
C TYR A 427 -33.57 8.94 29.14
N ASP A 428 -32.73 9.47 30.04
CA ASP A 428 -33.01 10.67 30.84
C ASP A 428 -31.99 11.80 30.58
N ALA A 429 -32.03 12.34 29.36
CA ALA A 429 -31.25 13.50 28.95
C ALA A 429 -32.01 14.33 27.89
N PRO A 430 -31.53 15.54 27.52
CA PRO A 430 -32.03 16.29 26.36
C PRO A 430 -31.87 15.51 25.05
N ALA A 431 -32.73 15.77 24.05
CA ALA A 431 -32.81 15.00 22.80
C ALA A 431 -31.46 14.79 22.08
N GLU A 432 -30.67 15.86 21.91
CA GLU A 432 -29.34 15.81 21.28
C GLU A 432 -28.38 14.88 22.04
N VAL A 433 -28.41 14.94 23.39
CA VAL A 433 -27.62 14.07 24.28
C VAL A 433 -28.11 12.61 24.23
N ARG A 434 -29.43 12.37 24.16
CA ARG A 434 -29.98 11.01 24.00
C ARG A 434 -29.57 10.37 22.68
N SER A 435 -29.65 11.14 21.59
CA SER A 435 -29.29 10.65 20.26
C SER A 435 -27.82 10.26 20.20
N GLU A 436 -26.92 11.11 20.73
CA GLU A 436 -25.48 10.79 20.76
C GLU A 436 -25.15 9.68 21.76
N ALA A 437 -25.86 9.58 22.90
CA ALA A 437 -25.72 8.46 23.83
C ALA A 437 -26.08 7.12 23.18
N VAL A 438 -27.19 7.03 22.44
CA VAL A 438 -27.55 5.82 21.66
C VAL A 438 -26.50 5.54 20.59
N HIS A 439 -26.07 6.57 19.84
CA HIS A 439 -25.04 6.43 18.80
C HIS A 439 -23.71 5.89 19.35
N ALA A 440 -23.23 6.42 20.49
CA ALA A 440 -22.03 5.94 21.17
C ALA A 440 -22.19 4.51 21.72
N LEU A 441 -23.38 4.12 22.20
CA LEU A 441 -23.65 2.74 22.64
C LEU A 441 -23.52 1.71 21.51
N ARG A 442 -23.69 2.09 20.24
CA ARG A 442 -23.37 1.21 19.09
C ARG A 442 -21.91 0.75 19.14
N ILE A 443 -21.00 1.60 19.63
CA ILE A 443 -19.55 1.32 19.75
C ILE A 443 -19.20 0.78 21.14
N LEU A 444 -19.64 1.44 22.21
CA LEU A 444 -19.22 1.19 23.60
C LEU A 444 -20.08 0.16 24.35
N GLY A 445 -21.30 -0.08 23.89
CA GLY A 445 -22.31 -0.83 24.65
C GLY A 445 -22.01 -2.33 24.82
N LYS A 446 -22.46 -2.88 25.94
CA LYS A 446 -22.28 -4.29 26.34
C LYS A 446 -23.46 -5.12 25.80
N PRO A 447 -23.28 -6.36 25.30
CA PRO A 447 -24.39 -7.15 24.73
C PRO A 447 -25.60 -7.34 25.67
N SER A 448 -25.40 -7.29 26.99
CA SER A 448 -26.46 -7.27 28.00
C SER A 448 -27.43 -6.09 27.87
N MET A 449 -27.02 -4.96 27.27
CA MET A 449 -27.83 -3.76 27.06
C MET A 449 -28.86 -3.91 25.94
N THR A 450 -28.83 -5.01 25.17
CA THR A 450 -29.77 -5.26 24.06
C THR A 450 -31.24 -5.13 24.51
N GLY A 451 -31.59 -5.66 25.69
CA GLY A 451 -32.95 -5.52 26.25
C GLY A 451 -33.33 -4.08 26.61
N GLN A 452 -32.38 -3.25 27.04
CA GLN A 452 -32.60 -1.83 27.33
C GLN A 452 -32.79 -1.04 26.03
N MET A 453 -31.99 -1.32 24.99
CA MET A 453 -32.15 -0.67 23.69
C MET A 453 -33.45 -1.12 22.99
N LEU A 454 -33.88 -2.37 23.14
CA LEU A 454 -35.19 -2.83 22.68
C LEU A 454 -36.33 -2.11 23.43
N PHE A 455 -36.25 -2.00 24.76
CA PHE A 455 -37.27 -1.28 25.54
C PHE A 455 -37.35 0.22 25.19
N LEU A 456 -36.24 0.85 24.79
CA LEU A 456 -36.22 2.24 24.33
C LEU A 456 -37.14 2.48 23.11
N THR A 457 -37.42 1.44 22.29
CA THR A 457 -38.39 1.52 21.17
C THR A 457 -39.84 1.75 21.61
N LEU A 458 -40.19 1.44 22.87
CA LEU A 458 -41.52 1.64 23.45
C LEU A 458 -41.72 3.03 24.07
N ILE A 459 -40.68 3.88 24.15
CA ILE A 459 -40.80 5.19 24.79
C ILE A 459 -41.31 6.22 23.75
N PRO A 460 -42.51 6.80 23.95
CA PRO A 460 -43.10 7.73 22.99
C PRO A 460 -42.36 9.07 22.98
N GLY A 461 -42.35 9.73 21.82
CA GLY A 461 -41.76 11.06 21.65
C GLY A 461 -40.27 11.08 21.31
N LEU A 462 -39.56 9.96 21.39
CA LEU A 462 -38.15 9.84 20.99
C LEU A 462 -38.00 9.74 19.46
N SER A 463 -38.24 10.84 18.75
CA SER A 463 -38.08 10.90 17.29
C SER A 463 -36.61 10.88 16.84
N GLU A 464 -35.73 11.45 17.66
CA GLU A 464 -34.31 11.67 17.38
C GLU A 464 -33.47 10.40 17.42
N VAL A 465 -33.83 9.41 18.25
CA VAL A 465 -33.07 8.15 18.35
C VAL A 465 -33.42 7.17 17.24
N LYS A 466 -34.55 7.34 16.53
CA LYS A 466 -35.04 6.39 15.52
C LYS A 466 -34.03 6.03 14.42
N PRO A 467 -33.22 6.97 13.87
CA PRO A 467 -32.24 6.63 12.83
C PRO A 467 -31.06 5.79 13.33
N VAL A 468 -30.73 5.86 14.63
CA VAL A 468 -29.54 5.24 15.23
C VAL A 468 -29.85 4.02 16.10
N LEU A 469 -31.06 3.90 16.63
CA LEU A 469 -31.44 2.82 17.56
C LEU A 469 -31.41 1.42 16.93
N PRO A 470 -31.96 1.15 15.73
CA PRO A 470 -31.85 -0.16 15.08
C PRO A 470 -30.39 -0.59 14.83
N GLN A 471 -29.54 0.36 14.41
CA GLN A 471 -28.10 0.15 14.22
C GLN A 471 -27.39 -0.22 15.53
N THR A 472 -27.82 0.42 16.62
CA THR A 472 -27.29 0.19 17.97
C THR A 472 -27.68 -1.21 18.47
N ILE A 473 -28.95 -1.59 18.33
CA ILE A 473 -29.45 -2.92 18.71
C ILE A 473 -28.72 -4.02 17.93
N ALA A 474 -28.62 -3.89 16.60
CA ALA A 474 -27.93 -4.87 15.76
C ALA A 474 -26.45 -5.05 16.15
N ALA A 475 -25.73 -3.96 16.39
CA ALA A 475 -24.32 -4.01 16.80
C ALA A 475 -24.09 -4.69 18.17
N LEU A 476 -25.03 -4.54 19.12
CA LEU A 476 -24.96 -5.22 20.42
C LEU A 476 -25.14 -6.74 20.30
N ILE A 477 -26.02 -7.18 19.39
CA ILE A 477 -26.31 -8.61 19.14
C ILE A 477 -25.15 -9.29 18.42
N GLN A 478 -24.62 -8.64 17.38
CA GLN A 478 -23.44 -9.11 16.63
C GLN A 478 -22.23 -9.24 17.56
N ARG A 479 -22.01 -8.27 18.46
CA ARG A 479 -20.97 -8.29 19.51
C ARG A 479 -21.19 -9.39 20.57
N GLY A 480 -22.43 -9.80 20.82
CA GLY A 480 -22.72 -10.97 21.67
C GLY A 480 -22.40 -12.29 20.97
N SER A 481 -22.76 -12.39 19.69
CA SER A 481 -22.61 -13.62 18.89
C SER A 481 -21.16 -14.02 18.62
N SER A 482 -20.20 -13.07 18.66
CA SER A 482 -18.76 -13.37 18.52
C SER A 482 -18.12 -13.97 19.78
N VAL A 483 -18.83 -14.00 20.92
CA VAL A 483 -18.33 -14.54 22.20
C VAL A 483 -18.86 -15.96 22.47
N ALA A 484 -19.82 -16.44 21.67
CA ALA A 484 -20.58 -17.68 21.92
C ALA A 484 -20.47 -18.69 20.76
N GLU A 485 -19.26 -19.19 20.49
CA GLU A 485 -18.99 -20.16 19.40
C GLU A 485 -19.67 -21.54 19.56
N THR A 486 -20.36 -21.80 20.67
CA THR A 486 -20.94 -23.11 21.02
C THR A 486 -22.48 -23.17 20.99
N GLN A 487 -23.17 -22.11 20.56
CA GLN A 487 -24.64 -22.08 20.47
C GLN A 487 -25.18 -22.20 19.05
N SER A 488 -26.41 -22.72 18.95
CA SER A 488 -27.09 -22.96 17.68
C SER A 488 -27.37 -21.66 16.91
N ALA A 489 -27.45 -21.73 15.58
CA ALA A 489 -27.92 -20.61 14.77
C ALA A 489 -29.30 -20.09 15.22
N ALA A 490 -30.15 -20.98 15.75
CA ALA A 490 -31.47 -20.63 16.28
C ALA A 490 -31.46 -19.88 17.64
N GLU A 491 -30.30 -19.67 18.26
CA GLU A 491 -30.18 -19.00 19.56
C GLU A 491 -29.63 -17.57 19.47
N LYS A 492 -29.05 -17.16 18.33
CA LYS A 492 -28.32 -15.88 18.18
C LYS A 492 -29.25 -14.66 18.21
N ASP A 493 -30.33 -14.69 17.45
CA ASP A 493 -31.27 -13.56 17.29
C ASP A 493 -32.46 -13.63 18.27
N ALA A 494 -32.39 -14.56 19.24
CA ALA A 494 -33.44 -14.83 20.21
C ALA A 494 -33.94 -13.60 21.00
N PRO A 495 -33.14 -12.59 21.37
CA PRO A 495 -33.64 -11.41 22.09
C PRO A 495 -34.64 -10.59 21.27
N VAL A 496 -34.34 -10.30 20.00
CA VAL A 496 -35.19 -9.47 19.14
C VAL A 496 -36.44 -10.24 18.73
N THR A 497 -36.29 -11.53 18.38
CA THR A 497 -37.43 -12.39 18.05
C THR A 497 -38.37 -12.60 19.24
N ARG A 498 -37.86 -12.74 20.48
CA ARG A 498 -38.72 -12.79 21.68
C ARG A 498 -39.47 -11.48 21.86
N PHE A 499 -38.76 -10.34 21.83
CA PHE A 499 -39.37 -9.02 21.97
C PHE A 499 -40.43 -8.74 20.88
N TYR A 500 -40.18 -9.12 19.62
CA TYR A 500 -41.14 -8.98 18.52
C TYR A 500 -42.44 -9.79 18.77
N ASN A 501 -42.30 -11.02 19.27
CA ASN A 501 -43.46 -11.85 19.63
C ASN A 501 -44.17 -11.32 20.89
N GLU A 502 -43.44 -10.77 21.86
CA GLU A 502 -44.01 -10.06 23.02
C GLU A 502 -44.80 -8.82 22.59
N LEU A 503 -44.31 -8.02 21.63
CA LEU A 503 -45.06 -6.90 21.03
C LEU A 503 -46.37 -7.38 20.38
N LYS A 504 -46.34 -8.47 19.60
CA LYS A 504 -47.54 -9.10 19.01
C LYS A 504 -48.54 -9.56 20.09
N GLU A 505 -48.09 -10.10 21.22
CA GLU A 505 -48.98 -10.49 22.33
C GLU A 505 -49.54 -9.28 23.10
N LEU A 506 -48.72 -8.25 23.36
CA LEU A 506 -49.17 -6.99 23.98
C LEU A 506 -50.25 -6.29 23.14
N GLN A 507 -50.10 -6.34 21.80
CA GLN A 507 -51.08 -5.84 20.84
C GLN A 507 -52.41 -6.62 20.91
N LYS A 508 -52.37 -7.96 20.95
CA LYS A 508 -53.58 -8.81 21.06
C LYS A 508 -54.39 -8.54 22.32
N LYS A 509 -53.72 -8.21 23.43
CA LYS A 509 -54.37 -7.92 24.72
C LYS A 509 -54.78 -6.45 24.89
N GLY A 510 -54.24 -5.54 24.09
CA GLY A 510 -54.47 -4.10 24.22
C GLY A 510 -53.78 -3.47 25.45
N GLU A 511 -52.66 -4.04 25.92
CA GLU A 511 -51.97 -3.61 27.14
C GLU A 511 -51.16 -2.30 26.97
N LEU A 512 -50.97 -1.82 25.73
CA LEU A 512 -50.23 -0.60 25.38
C LEU A 512 -50.92 0.21 24.25
N PRO A 513 -50.62 1.51 24.10
CA PRO A 513 -51.16 2.33 23.00
C PRO A 513 -50.76 1.80 21.62
N ALA A 514 -51.71 1.74 20.69
CA ALA A 514 -51.50 1.16 19.35
C ALA A 514 -50.36 1.86 18.57
N ASP A 515 -50.28 3.19 18.63
CA ASP A 515 -49.22 3.96 17.95
C ASP A 515 -47.82 3.70 18.53
N THR A 516 -47.73 3.39 19.83
CA THR A 516 -46.48 2.99 20.49
C THR A 516 -46.04 1.60 20.05
N LEU A 517 -46.97 0.63 20.03
CA LEU A 517 -46.70 -0.74 19.55
C LEU A 517 -46.30 -0.75 18.07
N ARG A 518 -47.03 -0.01 17.21
CA ARG A 518 -46.67 0.21 15.80
C ARG A 518 -45.26 0.78 15.68
N GLY A 519 -44.95 1.84 16.44
CA GLY A 519 -43.64 2.49 16.42
C GLY A 519 -42.49 1.55 16.80
N ALA A 520 -42.69 0.70 17.82
CA ALA A 520 -41.73 -0.32 18.23
C ALA A 520 -41.56 -1.42 17.18
N VAL A 521 -42.67 -1.93 16.61
CA VAL A 521 -42.66 -2.94 15.54
C VAL A 521 -41.87 -2.45 14.32
N CYS A 522 -42.08 -1.21 13.86
CA CYS A 522 -41.32 -0.66 12.73
C CYS A 522 -39.81 -0.62 13.00
N LEU A 523 -39.38 -0.17 14.19
CA LEU A 523 -37.96 -0.14 14.58
C LEU A 523 -37.34 -1.55 14.72
N VAL A 524 -38.15 -2.54 15.11
CA VAL A 524 -37.74 -3.95 15.17
C VAL A 524 -37.61 -4.54 13.76
N LEU A 525 -38.49 -4.19 12.81
CA LEU A 525 -38.34 -4.58 11.40
C LEU A 525 -37.09 -3.94 10.76
N ASP A 526 -36.79 -2.68 11.06
CA ASP A 526 -35.52 -2.03 10.66
C ASP A 526 -34.30 -2.74 11.30
N THR A 527 -34.44 -3.30 12.50
CA THR A 527 -33.38 -4.06 13.19
C THR A 527 -33.16 -5.42 12.53
N PHE A 528 -34.22 -6.17 12.24
CA PHE A 528 -34.15 -7.44 11.49
C PHE A 528 -33.48 -7.25 10.11
N ALA A 529 -33.75 -6.12 9.44
CA ALA A 529 -33.13 -5.76 8.17
C ALA A 529 -31.61 -5.45 8.27
N LEU A 530 -31.08 -5.24 9.48
CA LEU A 530 -29.64 -5.04 9.76
C LEU A 530 -28.96 -6.30 10.30
N LEU A 531 -29.71 -7.27 10.82
CA LEU A 531 -29.22 -8.61 11.20
C LEU A 531 -29.09 -9.51 9.96
N GLY A 532 -30.11 -9.53 9.09
CA GLY A 532 -30.04 -10.12 7.75
C GLY A 532 -30.15 -11.65 7.68
N ASP A 533 -30.36 -12.33 8.81
CA ASP A 533 -30.49 -13.79 8.92
C ASP A 533 -31.86 -14.34 8.43
N ASP A 534 -31.99 -15.68 8.35
CA ASP A 534 -33.21 -16.37 7.89
C ASP A 534 -34.44 -16.15 8.79
N LEU A 535 -34.26 -15.96 10.10
CA LEU A 535 -35.35 -15.76 11.07
C LEU A 535 -35.84 -14.31 11.03
N SER A 536 -34.92 -13.35 10.98
CA SER A 536 -35.19 -11.94 10.65
C SER A 536 -35.95 -11.83 9.32
N PHE A 537 -35.49 -12.54 8.28
CA PHE A 537 -36.18 -12.58 6.99
C PHE A 537 -37.61 -13.11 7.11
N THR A 538 -37.80 -14.23 7.82
CA THR A 538 -39.12 -14.83 8.05
C THR A 538 -40.07 -13.85 8.73
N HIS A 539 -39.62 -13.13 9.76
CA HIS A 539 -40.43 -12.15 10.49
C HIS A 539 -40.74 -10.87 9.71
N VAL A 540 -39.84 -10.45 8.81
CA VAL A 540 -40.10 -9.36 7.85
C VAL A 540 -41.09 -9.82 6.77
N GLN A 541 -41.00 -11.06 6.29
CA GLN A 541 -41.94 -11.63 5.33
C GLN A 541 -43.35 -11.78 5.92
N GLU A 542 -43.50 -12.20 7.18
CA GLU A 542 -44.78 -12.19 7.92
C GLU A 542 -45.43 -10.80 7.94
N ALA A 543 -44.62 -9.75 8.19
CA ALA A 543 -45.10 -8.39 8.35
C ALA A 543 -45.62 -7.73 7.05
N LEU A 544 -45.36 -8.34 5.88
CA LEU A 544 -45.97 -7.94 4.61
C LEU A 544 -47.49 -8.16 4.56
N ASP A 545 -48.03 -9.03 5.41
CA ASP A 545 -49.47 -9.31 5.51
C ASP A 545 -50.14 -8.65 6.73
N ASP A 546 -49.44 -7.78 7.47
CA ASP A 546 -50.02 -7.14 8.64
C ASP A 546 -51.24 -6.27 8.27
N SER A 547 -52.23 -6.28 9.15
CA SER A 547 -53.39 -5.38 9.12
C SER A 547 -53.00 -3.89 9.07
N ASP A 548 -51.92 -3.50 9.73
CA ASP A 548 -51.49 -2.10 9.88
C ASP A 548 -50.65 -1.63 8.68
N THR A 549 -51.04 -0.50 8.10
CA THR A 549 -50.47 0.02 6.85
C THR A 549 -49.02 0.49 7.02
N GLU A 550 -48.65 1.04 8.19
CA GLU A 550 -47.30 1.50 8.47
C GLU A 550 -46.39 0.31 8.84
N VAL A 551 -46.94 -0.77 9.41
CA VAL A 551 -46.20 -2.03 9.59
C VAL A 551 -45.87 -2.68 8.24
N ARG A 552 -46.84 -2.81 7.32
CA ARG A 552 -46.58 -3.30 5.95
C ARG A 552 -45.54 -2.44 5.22
N LYS A 553 -45.64 -1.12 5.36
CA LYS A 553 -44.70 -0.13 4.80
C LYS A 553 -43.27 -0.29 5.35
N ALA A 554 -43.12 -0.51 6.66
CA ALA A 554 -41.83 -0.80 7.28
C ALA A 554 -41.26 -2.14 6.80
N ALA A 555 -42.09 -3.20 6.72
CA ALA A 555 -41.71 -4.49 6.18
C ALA A 555 -41.26 -4.41 4.70
N LEU A 556 -41.95 -3.60 3.89
CA LEU A 556 -41.56 -3.29 2.50
C LEU A 556 -40.23 -2.53 2.39
N GLY A 557 -39.86 -1.73 3.39
CA GLY A 557 -38.53 -1.13 3.48
C GLY A 557 -37.47 -2.16 3.89
N ALA A 558 -37.73 -2.86 4.99
CA ALA A 558 -36.85 -3.87 5.59
C ALA A 558 -36.45 -4.98 4.60
N ILE A 559 -37.42 -5.52 3.84
CA ILE A 559 -37.16 -6.63 2.91
C ILE A 559 -36.14 -6.29 1.81
N THR A 560 -35.94 -5.00 1.49
CA THR A 560 -34.96 -4.57 0.47
C THR A 560 -33.50 -4.86 0.84
N LYS A 561 -33.21 -5.22 2.10
CA LYS A 561 -31.87 -5.62 2.55
C LYS A 561 -31.54 -7.08 2.23
N PHE A 562 -32.54 -7.92 2.03
CA PHE A 562 -32.38 -9.35 1.84
C PHE A 562 -32.24 -9.67 0.34
N GLN A 563 -30.99 -9.86 -0.12
CA GLN A 563 -30.64 -10.06 -1.54
C GLN A 563 -30.92 -11.50 -2.05
N ARG A 564 -32.17 -11.97 -1.89
CA ARG A 564 -32.54 -13.39 -2.04
C ARG A 564 -33.81 -13.58 -2.89
N ALA A 565 -33.98 -14.76 -3.48
CA ALA A 565 -35.04 -15.02 -4.47
C ALA A 565 -36.44 -15.09 -3.84
N ASP A 566 -36.56 -15.73 -2.68
CA ASP A 566 -37.75 -15.74 -1.82
C ASP A 566 -38.18 -14.33 -1.38
N ALA A 567 -37.26 -13.36 -1.26
CA ALA A 567 -37.62 -11.95 -1.05
C ALA A 567 -38.28 -11.31 -2.27
N LEU A 568 -37.86 -11.69 -3.48
CA LEU A 568 -38.51 -11.27 -4.73
C LEU A 568 -39.89 -11.90 -4.87
N ASP A 569 -40.03 -13.20 -4.59
CA ASP A 569 -41.32 -13.91 -4.63
C ASP A 569 -42.35 -13.31 -3.66
N ALA A 570 -41.93 -13.00 -2.42
CA ALA A 570 -42.78 -12.34 -1.44
C ALA A 570 -43.26 -10.95 -1.90
N LEU A 571 -42.38 -10.20 -2.58
CA LEU A 571 -42.71 -8.90 -3.16
C LEU A 571 -43.61 -9.01 -4.40
N GLN A 572 -43.41 -10.00 -5.29
CA GLN A 572 -44.34 -10.28 -6.41
C GLN A 572 -45.76 -10.55 -5.91
N ARG A 573 -45.90 -11.35 -4.85
CA ARG A 573 -47.21 -11.57 -4.22
C ARG A 573 -47.81 -10.25 -3.73
N ARG A 574 -47.05 -9.42 -2.99
CA ARG A 574 -47.58 -8.12 -2.50
C ARG A 574 -47.93 -7.15 -3.63
N ILE A 575 -47.15 -7.09 -4.71
CA ILE A 575 -47.43 -6.27 -5.92
C ILE A 575 -48.77 -6.66 -6.59
N THR A 576 -49.19 -7.91 -6.41
CA THR A 576 -50.40 -8.52 -7.00
C THR A 576 -51.60 -8.46 -6.05
N GLU A 577 -51.41 -8.66 -4.75
CA GLU A 577 -52.47 -8.76 -3.73
C GLU A 577 -52.80 -7.43 -3.03
N GLU A 578 -51.90 -6.44 -3.05
CA GLU A 578 -52.09 -5.15 -2.39
C GLU A 578 -53.18 -4.31 -3.07
N LYS A 579 -54.08 -3.77 -2.24
CA LYS A 579 -55.28 -3.02 -2.63
C LYS A 579 -55.10 -1.51 -2.46
N GLU A 580 -54.15 -1.10 -1.63
CA GLU A 580 -53.77 0.30 -1.44
C GLU A 580 -52.71 0.70 -2.48
N ASP A 581 -53.08 1.47 -3.51
CA ASP A 581 -52.18 1.81 -4.63
C ASP A 581 -50.83 2.39 -4.17
N GLY A 582 -50.79 3.18 -3.09
CA GLY A 582 -49.55 3.71 -2.52
C GLY A 582 -48.61 2.64 -1.96
N LEU A 583 -49.13 1.66 -1.22
CA LEU A 583 -48.35 0.51 -0.73
C LEU A 583 -47.99 -0.45 -1.88
N ARG A 584 -48.87 -0.59 -2.88
CA ARG A 584 -48.59 -1.39 -4.08
C ARG A 584 -47.43 -0.81 -4.88
N SER A 585 -47.40 0.51 -5.09
CA SER A 585 -46.29 1.18 -5.76
C SER A 585 -45.01 1.11 -4.91
N LEU A 586 -45.10 1.26 -3.58
CA LEU A 586 -43.94 1.01 -2.70
C LEU A 586 -43.42 -0.43 -2.83
N ALA A 587 -44.28 -1.43 -2.89
CA ALA A 587 -43.87 -2.82 -3.10
C ALA A 587 -43.15 -3.03 -4.44
N TYR A 588 -43.59 -2.33 -5.49
CA TYR A 588 -42.92 -2.31 -6.78
C TYR A 588 -41.54 -1.64 -6.70
N SER A 589 -41.42 -0.46 -6.06
CA SER A 589 -40.13 0.21 -5.81
C SER A 589 -39.18 -0.65 -4.97
N SER A 590 -39.68 -1.35 -3.95
CA SER A 590 -38.91 -2.30 -3.13
C SER A 590 -38.41 -3.50 -3.92
N TYR A 591 -39.24 -4.08 -4.81
CA TYR A 591 -38.87 -5.16 -5.71
C TYR A 591 -37.78 -4.74 -6.70
N LEU A 592 -37.92 -3.58 -7.33
CA LEU A 592 -36.85 -2.95 -8.13
C LEU A 592 -35.59 -2.67 -7.28
N SER A 593 -35.74 -2.40 -5.98
CA SER A 593 -34.63 -2.21 -5.06
C SER A 593 -33.89 -3.48 -4.70
N VAL A 594 -34.56 -4.63 -4.59
CA VAL A 594 -33.87 -5.92 -4.47
C VAL A 594 -33.14 -6.23 -5.79
N LEU A 595 -33.82 -6.15 -6.94
CA LEU A 595 -33.23 -6.49 -8.24
C LEU A 595 -31.96 -5.69 -8.57
N LYS A 596 -31.98 -4.36 -8.43
CA LYS A 596 -30.83 -3.50 -8.74
C LYS A 596 -29.65 -3.65 -7.78
N ASN A 597 -29.83 -4.37 -6.67
CA ASN A 597 -28.82 -4.58 -5.62
C ASN A 597 -28.47 -6.08 -5.42
N ALA A 598 -29.11 -7.02 -6.10
CA ALA A 598 -28.99 -8.46 -5.85
C ALA A 598 -27.65 -9.04 -6.34
N THR A 599 -26.56 -8.79 -5.61
CA THR A 599 -25.20 -9.19 -6.00
C THR A 599 -25.03 -10.71 -6.09
N VAL A 600 -25.75 -11.47 -5.27
CA VAL A 600 -25.61 -12.95 -5.16
C VAL A 600 -26.59 -13.77 -6.01
N LEU A 601 -27.58 -13.15 -6.69
CA LEU A 601 -28.53 -13.89 -7.55
C LEU A 601 -27.97 -14.10 -8.98
N PRO A 602 -28.12 -15.28 -9.61
CA PRO A 602 -27.68 -15.50 -11.00
C PRO A 602 -28.41 -14.60 -12.02
N GLY A 603 -27.72 -14.21 -13.11
CA GLY A 603 -28.28 -13.34 -14.15
C GLY A 603 -29.60 -13.85 -14.73
N ARG A 604 -29.70 -15.16 -15.04
CA ARG A 604 -30.95 -15.81 -15.52
C ARG A 604 -32.16 -15.66 -14.58
N VAL A 605 -31.92 -15.48 -13.27
CA VAL A 605 -32.98 -15.24 -12.28
C VAL A 605 -33.40 -13.78 -12.33
N ILE A 606 -32.42 -12.86 -12.36
CA ILE A 606 -32.66 -11.42 -12.49
C ILE A 606 -33.47 -11.13 -13.76
N ASP A 607 -33.09 -11.70 -14.92
CA ASP A 607 -33.78 -11.47 -16.19
C ASP A 607 -35.26 -11.90 -16.17
N ALA A 608 -35.58 -13.05 -15.58
CA ALA A 608 -36.97 -13.49 -15.41
C ALA A 608 -37.79 -12.55 -14.50
N HIS A 609 -37.15 -11.99 -13.46
CA HIS A 609 -37.78 -10.98 -12.61
C HIS A 609 -37.86 -9.59 -13.24
N LEU A 610 -36.98 -9.24 -14.19
CA LEU A 610 -37.07 -8.03 -15.03
C LEU A 610 -38.27 -8.10 -15.99
N ASP A 611 -38.54 -9.27 -16.57
CA ASP A 611 -39.74 -9.49 -17.39
C ASP A 611 -41.02 -9.27 -16.57
N TYR A 612 -41.12 -9.87 -15.37
CA TYR A 612 -42.21 -9.57 -14.44
C TYR A 612 -42.28 -8.08 -14.09
N ALA A 613 -41.14 -7.43 -13.81
CA ALA A 613 -41.09 -6.01 -13.47
C ALA A 613 -41.65 -5.13 -14.60
N PHE A 614 -41.31 -5.44 -15.86
CA PHE A 614 -41.78 -4.75 -17.04
C PHE A 614 -43.30 -4.88 -17.21
N GLU A 615 -43.83 -6.11 -17.16
CA GLU A 615 -45.27 -6.39 -17.30
C GLU A 615 -46.11 -5.72 -16.20
N HIS A 616 -45.55 -5.54 -15.01
CA HIS A 616 -46.25 -4.99 -13.85
C HIS A 616 -46.07 -3.48 -13.64
N ALA A 617 -45.44 -2.76 -14.57
CA ALA A 617 -45.31 -1.29 -14.51
C ALA A 617 -46.63 -0.59 -14.90
N LYS A 618 -47.50 -0.32 -13.91
CA LYS A 618 -48.87 0.20 -14.13
C LYS A 618 -48.89 1.63 -14.68
N ASN A 619 -47.91 2.47 -14.33
CA ASN A 619 -47.91 3.90 -14.61
C ASN A 619 -46.53 4.42 -15.07
N VAL A 620 -46.50 5.65 -15.59
CA VAL A 620 -45.29 6.30 -16.13
C VAL A 620 -44.17 6.42 -15.08
N SER A 621 -44.51 6.69 -13.82
CA SER A 621 -43.51 6.78 -12.74
C SER A 621 -42.85 5.43 -12.47
N GLU A 622 -43.64 4.35 -12.42
CA GLU A 622 -43.15 2.97 -12.29
C GLU A 622 -42.28 2.57 -13.51
N ARG A 623 -42.66 2.92 -14.74
CA ARG A 623 -41.81 2.67 -15.94
C ARG A 623 -40.48 3.42 -15.89
N ARG A 624 -40.46 4.66 -15.38
CA ARG A 624 -39.22 5.44 -15.20
C ARG A 624 -38.34 4.86 -14.09
N GLU A 625 -38.94 4.37 -12.99
CA GLU A 625 -38.17 3.68 -11.94
C GLU A 625 -37.61 2.34 -12.45
N PHE A 626 -38.40 1.57 -13.19
CA PHE A 626 -37.97 0.35 -13.88
C PHE A 626 -36.75 0.61 -14.76
N LEU A 627 -36.80 1.62 -15.64
CA LEU A 627 -35.66 1.99 -16.49
C LEU A 627 -34.41 2.39 -15.68
N ALA A 628 -34.59 3.02 -14.52
CA ALA A 628 -33.48 3.37 -13.61
C ALA A 628 -32.91 2.15 -12.84
N ALA A 629 -33.70 1.11 -12.62
CA ALA A 629 -33.25 -0.17 -12.05
C ALA A 629 -32.56 -1.07 -13.10
N VAL A 630 -33.18 -1.21 -14.27
CA VAL A 630 -32.69 -2.00 -15.42
C VAL A 630 -31.33 -1.51 -15.88
N ALA A 631 -31.08 -0.19 -15.89
CA ALA A 631 -29.78 0.40 -16.20
C ALA A 631 -28.64 -0.01 -15.22
N LYS A 632 -28.97 -0.66 -14.09
CA LYS A 632 -28.01 -1.21 -13.12
C LYS A 632 -27.89 -2.74 -13.17
N THR A 633 -28.63 -3.41 -14.05
CA THR A 633 -28.59 -4.87 -14.23
C THR A 633 -28.19 -5.21 -15.68
N PRO A 634 -26.89 -5.19 -16.03
CA PRO A 634 -26.47 -5.43 -17.40
C PRO A 634 -26.74 -6.88 -17.85
N SER A 635 -27.68 -7.02 -18.78
CA SER A 635 -27.92 -8.24 -19.56
C SER A 635 -28.48 -7.87 -20.95
N ILE A 636 -28.38 -8.78 -21.91
CA ILE A 636 -29.03 -8.58 -23.22
C ILE A 636 -30.56 -8.44 -23.09
N ARG A 637 -31.16 -9.06 -22.07
CA ARG A 637 -32.61 -8.93 -21.80
C ARG A 637 -32.97 -7.55 -21.27
N ALA A 638 -32.19 -7.01 -20.34
CA ALA A 638 -32.32 -5.64 -19.85
C ALA A 638 -32.25 -4.61 -20.99
N LEU A 639 -31.33 -4.81 -21.95
CA LEU A 639 -31.19 -3.95 -23.13
C LEU A 639 -32.44 -4.00 -24.04
N GLN A 640 -32.99 -5.19 -24.32
CA GLN A 640 -34.24 -5.34 -25.10
C GLN A 640 -35.45 -4.68 -24.42
N LEU A 641 -35.59 -4.85 -23.10
CA LEU A 641 -36.69 -4.24 -22.34
C LEU A 641 -36.59 -2.71 -22.34
N ALA A 642 -35.39 -2.16 -22.18
CA ALA A 642 -35.15 -0.72 -22.30
C ALA A 642 -35.41 -0.20 -23.73
N GLU A 643 -35.00 -0.94 -24.77
CA GLU A 643 -35.27 -0.57 -26.18
C GLU A 643 -36.77 -0.45 -26.46
N SER A 644 -37.58 -1.36 -25.91
CA SER A 644 -39.04 -1.38 -26.14
C SER A 644 -39.74 -0.07 -25.74
N LEU A 645 -39.20 0.64 -24.74
CA LEU A 645 -39.72 1.90 -24.20
C LEU A 645 -39.16 3.16 -24.89
N LEU A 646 -38.25 3.03 -25.87
CA LEU A 646 -37.77 4.16 -26.68
C LEU A 646 -38.88 4.79 -27.53
N LYS A 647 -39.97 4.06 -27.78
CA LYS A 647 -41.12 4.50 -28.59
C LYS A 647 -42.27 5.10 -27.78
N ASP A 648 -42.22 5.02 -26.45
CA ASP A 648 -43.18 5.65 -25.54
C ASP A 648 -42.71 7.10 -25.25
N PRO A 649 -43.42 8.15 -25.73
CA PRO A 649 -42.99 9.54 -25.55
C PRO A 649 -42.86 9.97 -24.09
N GLU A 650 -43.54 9.29 -23.16
CA GLU A 650 -43.48 9.61 -21.72
C GLU A 650 -42.22 9.04 -21.05
N THR A 651 -41.54 8.07 -21.66
CA THR A 651 -40.34 7.41 -21.10
C THR A 651 -39.12 7.41 -22.02
N ALA A 652 -39.24 7.84 -23.28
CA ALA A 652 -38.16 7.80 -24.27
C ALA A 652 -36.85 8.46 -23.81
N GLY A 653 -36.94 9.53 -23.00
CA GLY A 653 -35.78 10.20 -22.40
C GLY A 653 -35.03 9.31 -21.39
N GLU A 654 -35.75 8.61 -20.52
CA GLU A 654 -35.19 7.66 -19.56
C GLU A 654 -34.68 6.40 -20.28
N ALA A 655 -35.45 5.89 -21.25
CA ALA A 655 -35.10 4.73 -22.05
C ALA A 655 -33.81 4.96 -22.84
N THR A 656 -33.64 6.13 -23.46
CA THR A 656 -32.39 6.50 -24.16
C THR A 656 -31.17 6.44 -23.22
N ARG A 657 -31.32 6.86 -21.96
CA ARG A 657 -30.25 6.79 -20.96
C ARG A 657 -29.98 5.35 -20.50
N ALA A 658 -31.03 4.56 -20.26
CA ALA A 658 -30.90 3.14 -19.92
C ALA A 658 -30.24 2.33 -21.05
N THR A 659 -30.77 2.42 -22.28
CA THR A 659 -30.22 1.78 -23.48
C THR A 659 -28.77 2.20 -23.73
N ALA A 660 -28.41 3.48 -23.54
CA ALA A 660 -27.00 3.91 -23.61
C ALA A 660 -26.13 3.23 -22.55
N THR A 661 -26.53 3.27 -21.27
CA THR A 661 -25.77 2.65 -20.17
C THR A 661 -25.60 1.14 -20.38
N LEU A 662 -26.64 0.46 -20.86
CA LEU A 662 -26.62 -0.97 -21.15
C LEU A 662 -25.77 -1.31 -22.37
N ALA A 663 -25.97 -0.62 -23.51
CA ALA A 663 -25.14 -0.83 -24.70
C ALA A 663 -23.66 -0.51 -24.45
N ILE A 664 -23.36 0.44 -23.55
CA ILE A 664 -22.01 0.69 -23.04
C ILE A 664 -21.48 -0.51 -22.23
N ALA A 665 -22.20 -0.92 -21.18
CA ALA A 665 -21.75 -2.00 -20.30
C ALA A 665 -21.59 -3.34 -21.05
N LEU A 666 -22.44 -3.60 -22.02
CA LEU A 666 -22.52 -4.87 -22.75
C LEU A 666 -21.63 -4.92 -24.01
N CYS A 667 -20.92 -3.84 -24.36
CA CYS A 667 -20.22 -3.76 -25.65
C CYS A 667 -19.10 -4.80 -25.84
N GLY A 668 -18.55 -5.37 -24.77
CA GLY A 668 -17.59 -6.49 -24.83
C GLY A 668 -18.24 -7.85 -25.09
N ALA A 669 -19.45 -8.07 -24.57
CA ALA A 669 -20.17 -9.35 -24.65
C ALA A 669 -21.12 -9.47 -25.86
N TRP A 670 -21.74 -8.35 -26.24
CA TRP A 670 -22.65 -8.24 -27.38
C TRP A 670 -22.25 -7.03 -28.25
N PRO A 671 -21.07 -7.07 -28.90
CA PRO A 671 -20.51 -5.92 -29.62
C PRO A 671 -21.35 -5.49 -30.84
N GLN A 672 -22.06 -6.40 -31.49
CA GLN A 672 -22.84 -6.09 -32.69
C GLN A 672 -24.14 -5.37 -32.32
N GLU A 673 -24.84 -5.90 -31.32
CA GLU A 673 -26.07 -5.38 -30.74
C GLU A 673 -25.80 -4.02 -30.08
N ALA A 674 -24.76 -3.93 -29.25
CA ALA A 674 -24.31 -2.67 -28.67
C ALA A 674 -24.01 -1.61 -29.74
N ALA A 675 -23.31 -1.97 -30.81
CA ALA A 675 -23.00 -1.04 -31.90
C ALA A 675 -24.26 -0.48 -32.58
N VAL A 676 -25.34 -1.26 -32.73
CA VAL A 676 -26.61 -0.76 -33.29
C VAL A 676 -27.15 0.39 -32.44
N HIS A 677 -27.29 0.20 -31.12
CA HIS A 677 -27.82 1.24 -30.23
C HIS A 677 -26.86 2.43 -30.06
N LEU A 678 -25.55 2.18 -29.93
CA LEU A 678 -24.54 3.25 -29.79
C LEU A 678 -24.52 4.15 -31.03
N ASN A 679 -24.54 3.58 -32.25
CA ASN A 679 -24.60 4.36 -33.48
C ASN A 679 -25.92 5.15 -33.60
N ALA A 680 -27.06 4.56 -33.22
CA ALA A 680 -28.36 5.23 -33.23
C ALA A 680 -28.41 6.42 -32.24
N ILE A 681 -27.88 6.25 -31.03
CA ILE A 681 -27.85 7.30 -30.01
C ILE A 681 -26.87 8.42 -30.38
N ALA A 682 -25.71 8.10 -30.97
CA ALA A 682 -24.80 9.10 -31.53
C ALA A 682 -25.46 10.00 -32.59
N ALA A 683 -26.27 9.41 -33.48
CA ALA A 683 -26.99 10.12 -34.54
C ALA A 683 -28.30 10.81 -34.09
N SER A 684 -28.79 10.53 -32.88
CA SER A 684 -30.01 11.12 -32.31
C SER A 684 -29.79 12.55 -31.78
N ASP A 685 -30.83 13.20 -31.24
CA ASP A 685 -30.69 14.46 -30.47
C ASP A 685 -30.43 14.24 -28.97
N ALA A 686 -29.78 13.13 -28.60
CA ALA A 686 -29.42 12.83 -27.21
C ALA A 686 -28.49 13.91 -26.59
N PRO A 687 -28.54 14.11 -25.25
CA PRO A 687 -27.72 15.10 -24.54
C PRO A 687 -26.21 14.92 -24.79
N ALA A 688 -25.49 16.04 -24.89
CA ALA A 688 -24.07 16.05 -25.23
C ALA A 688 -23.20 15.14 -24.35
N ALA A 689 -23.40 15.15 -23.03
CA ALA A 689 -22.65 14.28 -22.10
C ALA A 689 -22.91 12.77 -22.35
N LEU A 690 -24.12 12.40 -22.79
CA LEU A 690 -24.42 11.02 -23.15
C LEU A 690 -23.72 10.63 -24.47
N LYS A 691 -23.75 11.53 -25.46
CA LYS A 691 -23.00 11.35 -26.73
C LYS A 691 -21.50 11.21 -26.48
N THR A 692 -20.91 11.99 -25.58
CA THR A 692 -19.48 11.83 -25.20
C THR A 692 -19.18 10.42 -24.66
N ASN A 693 -20.06 9.87 -23.82
CA ASN A 693 -19.87 8.51 -23.29
C ASN A 693 -20.09 7.42 -24.36
N VAL A 694 -21.03 7.63 -25.29
CA VAL A 694 -21.23 6.77 -26.46
C VAL A 694 -20.02 6.77 -27.38
N GLU A 695 -19.43 7.93 -27.70
CA GLU A 695 -18.22 7.99 -28.53
C GLU A 695 -16.99 7.36 -27.84
N LYS A 696 -16.85 7.52 -26.52
CA LYS A 696 -15.84 6.77 -25.75
C LYS A 696 -16.02 5.25 -25.89
N ALA A 697 -17.25 4.74 -25.81
CA ALA A 697 -17.51 3.31 -26.00
C ALA A 697 -17.20 2.85 -27.44
N ARG A 698 -17.58 3.64 -28.46
CA ARG A 698 -17.25 3.35 -29.86
C ARG A 698 -15.73 3.31 -30.10
N ALA A 699 -14.97 4.20 -29.45
CA ALA A 699 -13.51 4.18 -29.46
C ALA A 699 -12.93 2.97 -28.71
N LEU A 700 -13.44 2.65 -27.52
CA LEU A 700 -13.04 1.47 -26.72
C LEU A 700 -13.17 0.17 -27.55
N MET A 701 -14.31 0.00 -28.23
CA MET A 701 -14.59 -1.18 -29.07
C MET A 701 -13.58 -1.33 -30.23
N ALA A 702 -13.03 -0.23 -30.76
CA ALA A 702 -12.01 -0.28 -31.79
C ALA A 702 -10.64 -0.80 -31.29
N HIS A 703 -10.41 -0.82 -29.97
CA HIS A 703 -9.18 -1.34 -29.36
C HIS A 703 -9.24 -2.82 -28.97
N PHE A 704 -10.41 -3.47 -29.05
CA PHE A 704 -10.57 -4.87 -28.63
C PHE A 704 -9.68 -5.85 -29.42
N GLY A 705 -9.46 -5.61 -30.71
CA GLY A 705 -8.51 -6.39 -31.54
C GLY A 705 -8.83 -7.90 -31.54
N ASN A 706 -7.92 -8.71 -30.98
CA ASN A 706 -8.12 -10.16 -30.78
C ASN A 706 -8.26 -10.57 -29.30
N TYR A 707 -8.49 -9.62 -28.39
CA TYR A 707 -8.74 -9.91 -26.98
C TYR A 707 -10.13 -10.48 -26.75
N LEU A 708 -10.24 -11.36 -25.76
CA LEU A 708 -11.50 -11.92 -25.30
C LEU A 708 -12.19 -10.84 -24.45
N MET A 709 -13.30 -10.27 -24.94
CA MET A 709 -14.07 -9.24 -24.23
C MET A 709 -15.44 -9.72 -23.73
N ALA A 710 -15.90 -10.88 -24.21
CA ALA A 710 -17.18 -11.48 -23.81
C ALA A 710 -17.00 -12.37 -22.58
N TRP A 711 -17.25 -11.80 -21.39
CA TRP A 711 -17.10 -12.49 -20.11
C TRP A 711 -18.37 -12.42 -19.26
N GLU A 712 -18.66 -13.53 -18.57
CA GLU A 712 -19.45 -13.51 -17.34
C GLU A 712 -18.51 -13.51 -16.13
N TYR A 713 -18.99 -13.03 -14.98
CA TYR A 713 -18.32 -13.12 -13.68
C TYR A 713 -19.19 -13.81 -12.63
N ALA A 714 -18.55 -14.36 -11.60
CA ALA A 714 -19.14 -14.77 -10.33
C ALA A 714 -18.20 -14.39 -9.18
N GLY A 715 -18.75 -13.78 -8.13
CA GLY A 715 -18.00 -13.18 -7.01
C GLY A 715 -18.23 -11.65 -6.91
N PRO A 716 -17.37 -10.92 -6.18
CA PRO A 716 -16.19 -11.39 -5.46
C PRO A 716 -16.54 -12.37 -4.32
N TYR A 717 -15.67 -13.35 -4.10
CA TYR A 717 -15.68 -14.23 -2.93
C TYR A 717 -14.56 -13.80 -1.97
N PHE A 718 -14.87 -13.73 -0.68
CA PHE A 718 -13.95 -13.46 0.42
C PHE A 718 -14.48 -14.13 1.69
N GLU A 719 -13.63 -14.25 2.72
CA GLU A 719 -14.02 -14.61 4.08
C GLU A 719 -13.34 -13.63 5.05
N GLU A 720 -14.01 -13.22 6.12
CA GLU A 720 -13.44 -12.24 7.05
C GLU A 720 -12.16 -12.78 7.72
N ASN A 721 -11.10 -11.96 7.75
CA ASN A 721 -9.78 -12.28 8.28
C ASN A 721 -9.02 -13.41 7.53
N LEU A 722 -9.48 -13.83 6.34
CA LEU A 722 -8.80 -14.83 5.52
C LEU A 722 -8.09 -14.19 4.32
N MET A 723 -6.77 -14.35 4.24
CA MET A 723 -5.97 -13.81 3.13
C MET A 723 -6.27 -14.53 1.80
N ALA A 724 -6.10 -13.84 0.67
CA ALA A 724 -6.31 -14.37 -0.67
C ALA A 724 -5.39 -15.58 -0.98
N THR A 725 -4.20 -15.61 -0.39
CA THR A 725 -3.28 -16.77 -0.42
C THR A 725 -3.88 -18.03 0.21
N HIS A 726 -4.80 -17.90 1.19
CA HIS A 726 -5.54 -19.02 1.76
C HIS A 726 -6.87 -19.30 1.02
N LEU A 727 -7.48 -18.28 0.40
CA LEU A 727 -8.59 -18.48 -0.55
C LEU A 727 -8.14 -19.23 -1.82
N TYR A 728 -6.85 -19.13 -2.19
CA TYR A 728 -6.26 -19.83 -3.34
C TYR A 728 -6.36 -21.35 -3.24
N GLU A 729 -6.13 -21.88 -2.03
CA GLU A 729 -6.23 -23.31 -1.70
C GLU A 729 -7.69 -23.79 -1.53
N LYS A 730 -8.67 -22.89 -1.48
CA LYS A 730 -10.09 -23.23 -1.31
C LYS A 730 -10.78 -23.48 -2.64
N GLU A 731 -11.38 -24.66 -2.75
CA GLU A 731 -12.29 -24.99 -3.84
C GLU A 731 -13.65 -24.26 -3.63
N LEU A 732 -13.93 -23.25 -4.45
CA LEU A 732 -15.11 -22.37 -4.33
C LEU A 732 -16.26 -22.81 -5.25
N LEU A 733 -17.45 -22.21 -5.08
CA LEU A 733 -18.67 -22.62 -5.80
C LEU A 733 -18.52 -22.69 -7.33
N PRO A 734 -17.84 -21.75 -8.03
CA PRO A 734 -17.63 -21.84 -9.49
C PRO A 734 -16.78 -23.04 -9.94
N GLN A 735 -15.95 -23.60 -9.05
CA GLN A 735 -15.16 -24.81 -9.30
C GLN A 735 -16.02 -26.06 -9.01
N LYS A 736 -16.71 -26.08 -7.86
CA LYS A 736 -17.55 -27.21 -7.39
C LYS A 736 -18.79 -27.46 -8.24
N ASP A 737 -19.49 -26.40 -8.61
CA ASP A 737 -20.74 -26.44 -9.37
C ASP A 737 -20.92 -25.15 -10.19
N ALA A 738 -20.26 -25.14 -11.34
CA ALA A 738 -20.26 -24.02 -12.27
C ALA A 738 -21.66 -23.67 -12.83
N GLU A 739 -22.68 -24.53 -12.67
CA GLU A 739 -24.05 -24.26 -13.14
C GLU A 739 -24.97 -23.72 -12.02
N LYS A 740 -24.54 -23.81 -10.74
CA LYS A 740 -25.16 -23.13 -9.59
C LYS A 740 -24.51 -21.79 -9.23
N ALA A 741 -23.29 -21.51 -9.65
CA ALA A 741 -22.64 -20.22 -9.38
C ALA A 741 -23.42 -19.03 -9.99
N PRO A 742 -23.43 -17.84 -9.35
CA PRO A 742 -24.28 -16.71 -9.72
C PRO A 742 -23.69 -15.87 -10.86
N TRP A 743 -23.54 -16.49 -12.03
CA TRP A 743 -22.96 -15.86 -13.21
C TRP A 743 -23.81 -14.70 -13.76
N LYS A 744 -23.11 -13.64 -14.20
CA LYS A 744 -23.66 -12.40 -14.78
C LYS A 744 -22.69 -11.83 -15.80
N THR A 745 -23.16 -11.08 -16.79
CA THR A 745 -22.26 -10.38 -17.73
C THR A 745 -21.35 -9.39 -17.01
N LEU A 746 -20.05 -9.43 -17.32
CA LEU A 746 -19.05 -8.48 -16.84
C LEU A 746 -19.20 -7.13 -17.60
N PRO A 747 -19.44 -6.00 -16.92
CA PRO A 747 -19.65 -4.72 -17.57
C PRO A 747 -18.33 -4.06 -18.02
N MET A 748 -18.32 -3.49 -19.22
CA MET A 748 -17.20 -2.69 -19.75
C MET A 748 -17.16 -1.26 -19.19
N LEU A 749 -15.95 -0.71 -19.00
CA LEU A 749 -15.70 0.66 -18.53
C LEU A 749 -15.07 1.52 -19.64
N ILE A 750 -15.69 2.66 -19.95
CA ILE A 750 -15.39 3.50 -21.13
C ILE A 750 -14.27 4.52 -20.96
N ASP A 751 -13.70 4.57 -19.76
CA ASP A 751 -12.63 5.47 -19.34
C ASP A 751 -11.39 4.68 -18.86
N SER A 752 -11.31 3.41 -19.24
CA SER A 752 -10.21 2.53 -18.89
C SER A 752 -8.86 3.03 -19.44
N PRO A 753 -7.80 3.08 -18.63
CA PRO A 753 -6.44 3.35 -19.10
C PRO A 753 -5.85 2.19 -19.92
N LEU A 754 -6.45 0.99 -19.87
CA LEU A 754 -6.05 -0.18 -20.65
C LEU A 754 -7.31 -0.83 -21.28
N PRO A 755 -7.72 -0.43 -22.51
CA PRO A 755 -9.01 -0.77 -23.12
C PRO A 755 -9.43 -2.25 -23.23
N VAL A 756 -8.50 -3.17 -22.97
CA VAL A 756 -8.67 -4.63 -23.07
C VAL A 756 -8.60 -5.33 -21.70
N ALA A 757 -8.49 -4.57 -20.61
CA ALA A 757 -8.43 -5.10 -19.25
C ALA A 757 -9.82 -5.34 -18.66
N LEU A 758 -9.93 -6.43 -17.92
CA LEU A 758 -11.04 -6.75 -17.04
C LEU A 758 -10.74 -6.05 -15.68
N GLU A 759 -11.32 -4.88 -15.44
CA GLU A 759 -10.96 -4.00 -14.32
C GLU A 759 -11.77 -4.27 -13.04
N PHE A 760 -11.49 -5.39 -12.36
CA PHE A 760 -12.23 -5.83 -11.17
C PHE A 760 -12.09 -4.87 -9.98
N ASP A 761 -10.94 -4.21 -9.84
CA ASP A 761 -10.70 -3.14 -8.85
C ASP A 761 -11.68 -1.97 -9.01
N ARG A 762 -12.08 -1.65 -10.24
CA ARG A 762 -12.96 -0.53 -10.56
C ARG A 762 -14.45 -0.88 -10.46
N ILE A 763 -14.80 -2.17 -10.47
CA ILE A 763 -16.18 -2.65 -10.39
C ILE A 763 -16.57 -3.01 -8.94
N TRP A 764 -15.67 -3.65 -8.18
CA TRP A 764 -15.93 -4.06 -6.79
C TRP A 764 -14.88 -3.60 -5.78
N GLY A 765 -13.61 -3.50 -6.20
CA GLY A 765 -12.51 -3.05 -5.34
C GLY A 765 -12.27 -3.91 -4.08
N GLY A 766 -11.49 -3.34 -3.16
CA GLY A 766 -11.09 -3.98 -1.90
C GLY A 766 -10.02 -5.06 -2.07
N GLU A 767 -9.66 -5.70 -0.96
CA GLU A 767 -8.49 -6.60 -0.84
C GLU A 767 -8.91 -7.98 -0.29
N GLU A 768 -7.99 -8.96 -0.29
CA GLU A 768 -8.18 -10.34 0.17
C GLU A 768 -9.42 -11.06 -0.40
N ARG A 769 -9.48 -11.18 -1.73
CA ARG A 769 -10.65 -11.71 -2.45
C ARG A 769 -10.29 -12.40 -3.77
N VAL A 770 -11.28 -13.07 -4.38
CA VAL A 770 -11.18 -13.67 -5.71
C VAL A 770 -12.47 -13.48 -6.51
N VAL A 771 -12.34 -13.27 -7.83
CA VAL A 771 -13.44 -13.27 -8.78
C VAL A 771 -13.18 -14.34 -9.82
N PHE A 772 -14.24 -15.03 -10.22
CA PHE A 772 -14.21 -15.98 -11.32
C PHE A 772 -14.81 -15.30 -12.54
N VAL A 773 -14.18 -15.43 -13.70
CA VAL A 773 -14.74 -15.04 -15.00
C VAL A 773 -14.78 -16.23 -15.93
N ARG A 774 -15.81 -16.33 -16.78
CA ARG A 774 -15.93 -17.40 -17.80
C ARG A 774 -16.37 -16.86 -19.16
N THR A 775 -16.03 -17.61 -20.21
CA THR A 775 -16.46 -17.39 -21.59
C THR A 775 -16.64 -18.72 -22.32
N LEU A 776 -17.58 -18.76 -23.27
CA LEU A 776 -17.73 -19.83 -24.26
C LEU A 776 -16.94 -19.48 -25.52
N LEU A 777 -15.96 -20.31 -25.84
CA LEU A 777 -15.15 -20.24 -27.05
C LEU A 777 -15.71 -21.22 -28.08
N LYS A 778 -16.38 -20.70 -29.11
CA LYS A 778 -16.99 -21.48 -30.18
C LYS A 778 -16.07 -21.56 -31.40
N THR A 779 -15.87 -22.75 -31.96
CA THR A 779 -15.12 -22.92 -33.22
C THR A 779 -15.69 -24.05 -34.07
N ALA A 780 -15.41 -24.01 -35.38
CA ALA A 780 -15.93 -24.96 -36.38
C ALA A 780 -15.04 -26.19 -36.57
N THR A 781 -13.79 -26.15 -36.12
CA THR A 781 -12.76 -27.19 -36.34
C THR A 781 -11.85 -27.30 -35.13
N ASP A 782 -11.36 -28.51 -34.84
CA ASP A 782 -10.30 -28.73 -33.85
C ASP A 782 -9.07 -27.87 -34.21
N GLN A 783 -8.51 -27.13 -33.24
CA GLN A 783 -7.34 -26.28 -33.46
C GLN A 783 -6.47 -26.09 -32.21
N ASP A 784 -5.15 -26.12 -32.42
CA ASP A 784 -4.13 -25.82 -31.40
C ASP A 784 -3.77 -24.32 -31.45
N LEU A 785 -3.85 -23.66 -30.28
CA LEU A 785 -3.70 -22.22 -30.12
C LEU A 785 -2.82 -21.90 -28.90
N ILE A 786 -2.43 -20.64 -28.78
CA ILE A 786 -1.88 -20.06 -27.55
C ILE A 786 -2.95 -19.18 -26.90
N LEU A 787 -3.28 -19.49 -25.65
CA LEU A 787 -3.99 -18.59 -24.75
C LEU A 787 -2.95 -17.70 -24.05
N ALA A 788 -2.94 -16.41 -24.41
CA ALA A 788 -2.06 -15.41 -23.84
C ALA A 788 -2.80 -14.63 -22.74
N VAL A 789 -2.24 -14.58 -21.53
CA VAL A 789 -2.92 -14.05 -20.34
C VAL A 789 -1.97 -13.20 -19.49
N GLY A 790 -2.51 -12.09 -18.99
CA GLY A 790 -1.92 -11.30 -17.90
C GLY A 790 -2.92 -11.21 -16.75
N SER A 791 -2.42 -11.19 -15.52
CA SER A 791 -3.17 -10.80 -14.32
C SER A 791 -2.31 -9.84 -13.49
N ASN A 792 -2.93 -9.10 -12.57
CA ASN A 792 -2.22 -8.65 -11.38
C ASN A 792 -1.83 -9.89 -10.55
N ASP A 793 -2.44 -10.13 -9.39
CA ASP A 793 -2.00 -11.24 -8.53
C ASP A 793 -2.37 -12.63 -9.08
N GLY A 794 -2.29 -13.64 -8.20
CA GLY A 794 -2.49 -15.05 -8.50
C GLY A 794 -3.69 -15.33 -9.41
N CYS A 795 -3.52 -16.32 -10.30
CA CYS A 795 -4.46 -16.65 -11.35
C CYS A 795 -4.52 -18.17 -11.57
N ARG A 796 -5.73 -18.72 -11.67
CA ARG A 796 -5.97 -20.14 -12.03
C ARG A 796 -6.91 -20.21 -13.21
N ILE A 797 -6.66 -21.11 -14.16
CA ILE A 797 -7.37 -21.17 -15.44
C ILE A 797 -7.77 -22.61 -15.76
N TRP A 798 -9.03 -22.80 -16.14
CA TRP A 798 -9.60 -24.07 -16.55
C TRP A 798 -10.16 -23.98 -17.98
N LEU A 799 -9.89 -25.02 -18.77
CA LEU A 799 -10.48 -25.23 -20.09
C LEU A 799 -11.26 -26.55 -20.08
N ASN A 800 -12.55 -26.50 -20.41
CA ASN A 800 -13.46 -27.65 -20.37
C ASN A 800 -13.46 -28.38 -19.01
N GLY A 801 -13.32 -27.62 -17.92
CA GLY A 801 -13.26 -28.11 -16.54
C GLY A 801 -11.89 -28.63 -16.08
N LYS A 802 -10.93 -28.83 -16.99
CA LYS A 802 -9.55 -29.21 -16.65
C LYS A 802 -8.71 -27.97 -16.37
N GLU A 803 -7.98 -27.93 -15.26
CA GLU A 803 -7.01 -26.87 -15.00
C GLU A 803 -5.85 -26.94 -16.01
N ILE A 804 -5.47 -25.79 -16.57
CA ILE A 804 -4.42 -25.65 -17.60
C ILE A 804 -3.30 -24.68 -17.19
N PHE A 805 -3.53 -23.82 -16.19
CA PHE A 805 -2.56 -22.88 -15.66
C PHE A 805 -2.90 -22.47 -14.23
N ALA A 806 -1.89 -22.26 -13.39
CA ALA A 806 -2.01 -21.84 -12.01
C ALA A 806 -0.75 -21.06 -11.58
N ILE A 807 -0.92 -19.90 -10.95
CA ILE A 807 0.13 -19.11 -10.29
C ILE A 807 -0.44 -18.44 -9.04
N ALA A 808 0.30 -18.42 -7.93
CA ALA A 808 -0.17 -17.88 -6.65
C ALA A 808 0.43 -16.49 -6.31
N ASP A 809 1.49 -16.08 -7.01
CA ASP A 809 2.29 -14.89 -6.68
C ASP A 809 1.54 -13.57 -6.93
N GLY A 810 1.73 -12.59 -6.03
CA GLY A 810 1.31 -11.20 -6.23
C GLY A 810 2.26 -10.46 -7.18
N ARG A 811 1.74 -9.75 -8.18
CA ARG A 811 2.53 -9.17 -9.30
C ARG A 811 1.75 -8.08 -10.07
N PRO A 812 2.41 -7.21 -10.85
CA PRO A 812 1.72 -6.22 -11.70
C PRO A 812 1.13 -6.86 -12.97
N LEU A 813 0.01 -6.33 -13.46
CA LEU A 813 -0.56 -6.72 -14.76
C LEU A 813 0.41 -6.42 -15.92
N VAL A 814 0.95 -7.49 -16.50
CA VAL A 814 1.65 -7.49 -17.79
C VAL A 814 0.80 -8.27 -18.81
N PRO A 815 0.22 -7.61 -19.83
CA PRO A 815 -0.51 -8.30 -20.89
C PRO A 815 0.36 -9.30 -21.65
N ASP A 816 -0.23 -10.43 -22.07
CA ASP A 816 0.41 -11.53 -22.82
C ASP A 816 1.61 -12.23 -22.15
N GLU A 817 1.89 -11.95 -20.87
CA GLU A 817 3.03 -12.52 -20.14
C GLU A 817 3.00 -14.06 -20.11
N ASN A 818 1.83 -14.64 -19.80
CA ASN A 818 1.66 -16.07 -19.61
C ASN A 818 1.08 -16.67 -20.90
N LYS A 819 1.86 -17.51 -21.59
CA LYS A 819 1.50 -18.09 -22.90
C LYS A 819 1.28 -19.59 -22.78
N ILE A 820 0.01 -19.99 -22.80
CA ILE A 820 -0.43 -21.34 -22.46
C ILE A 820 -0.89 -22.05 -23.75
N PRO A 821 -0.22 -23.12 -24.21
CA PRO A 821 -0.71 -23.94 -25.31
C PRO A 821 -2.05 -24.59 -24.95
N VAL A 822 -3.06 -24.42 -25.80
CA VAL A 822 -4.41 -24.96 -25.60
C VAL A 822 -4.93 -25.60 -26.89
N HIS A 823 -5.74 -26.65 -26.72
CA HIS A 823 -6.47 -27.28 -27.81
C HIS A 823 -7.96 -26.95 -27.67
N LEU A 824 -8.56 -26.35 -28.70
CA LEU A 824 -10.01 -26.15 -28.78
C LEU A 824 -10.61 -27.21 -29.71
N SER A 825 -11.58 -27.98 -29.23
CA SER A 825 -12.32 -28.93 -30.07
C SER A 825 -13.46 -28.24 -30.82
N ALA A 826 -13.86 -28.78 -31.96
CA ALA A 826 -14.99 -28.30 -32.74
C ALA A 826 -16.28 -28.30 -31.90
N GLY A 827 -17.02 -27.19 -31.93
CA GLY A 827 -18.15 -26.94 -31.03
C GLY A 827 -17.84 -25.83 -30.03
N GLU A 828 -18.22 -26.03 -28.77
CA GLU A 828 -18.14 -25.04 -27.69
C GLU A 828 -17.18 -25.49 -26.60
N ASN A 829 -16.22 -24.63 -26.27
CA ASN A 829 -15.22 -24.86 -25.23
C ASN A 829 -15.43 -23.84 -24.10
N ARG A 830 -15.43 -24.29 -22.85
CA ARG A 830 -15.64 -23.46 -21.66
C ARG A 830 -14.30 -23.04 -21.07
N LEU A 831 -13.95 -21.77 -21.21
CA LEU A 831 -12.79 -21.17 -20.56
C LEU A 831 -13.25 -20.45 -19.28
N MET A 832 -12.62 -20.77 -18.15
CA MET A 832 -12.84 -20.11 -16.87
C MET A 832 -11.50 -19.67 -16.27
N MET A 833 -11.47 -18.51 -15.63
CA MET A 833 -10.30 -17.94 -14.97
C MET A 833 -10.71 -17.39 -13.59
N ALA A 834 -9.96 -17.75 -12.54
CA ALA A 834 -10.07 -17.16 -11.22
C ALA A 834 -8.91 -16.19 -11.03
N VAL A 835 -9.20 -14.94 -10.67
CA VAL A 835 -8.19 -13.90 -10.44
C VAL A 835 -8.30 -13.45 -8.99
N TYR A 836 -7.23 -13.67 -8.24
CA TYR A 836 -7.11 -13.35 -6.83
C TYR A 836 -6.61 -11.90 -6.67
N GLN A 837 -6.75 -11.35 -5.47
CA GLN A 837 -6.41 -9.97 -5.11
C GLN A 837 -5.70 -9.98 -3.76
N GLN A 838 -4.45 -9.52 -3.75
CA GLN A 838 -3.55 -9.43 -2.59
C GLN A 838 -3.19 -7.97 -2.24
N GLY A 839 -3.60 -7.01 -3.06
CA GLY A 839 -3.53 -5.58 -2.72
C GLY A 839 -3.49 -4.64 -3.93
N GLY A 840 -4.09 -3.46 -3.78
CA GLY A 840 -4.04 -2.43 -4.83
C GLY A 840 -4.84 -2.79 -6.11
N ALA A 841 -4.19 -2.75 -7.28
CA ALA A 841 -4.87 -2.90 -8.57
C ALA A 841 -5.15 -4.36 -8.92
N TRP A 842 -6.38 -4.67 -9.33
CA TRP A 842 -6.88 -6.03 -9.49
C TRP A 842 -7.53 -6.24 -10.86
N ARG A 843 -6.74 -6.77 -11.81
CA ARG A 843 -7.12 -6.81 -13.23
C ARG A 843 -6.60 -8.05 -13.93
N ALA A 844 -7.18 -8.36 -15.09
CA ALA A 844 -6.65 -9.37 -16.01
C ALA A 844 -6.89 -9.00 -17.49
N THR A 845 -6.15 -9.66 -18.38
CA THR A 845 -6.29 -9.57 -19.85
C THR A 845 -6.12 -10.97 -20.44
N ALA A 846 -6.93 -11.36 -21.43
CA ALA A 846 -6.76 -12.64 -22.11
C ALA A 846 -7.03 -12.53 -23.62
N ARG A 847 -6.24 -13.22 -24.45
CA ARG A 847 -6.44 -13.32 -25.90
C ARG A 847 -6.00 -14.65 -26.47
N LEU A 848 -6.51 -14.98 -27.66
CA LEU A 848 -6.12 -16.17 -28.41
C LEU A 848 -5.29 -15.79 -29.64
N THR A 849 -4.16 -16.48 -29.80
CA THR A 849 -3.34 -16.42 -31.02
C THR A 849 -3.13 -17.84 -31.56
N ASP A 850 -2.80 -17.94 -32.85
CA ASP A 850 -2.19 -19.15 -33.39
C ASP A 850 -0.79 -19.40 -32.79
N LEU A 851 -0.17 -20.52 -33.19
CA LEU A 851 1.16 -20.92 -32.73
C LEU A 851 2.30 -20.00 -33.22
N SER A 852 2.03 -19.04 -34.12
CA SER A 852 2.97 -18.00 -34.55
C SER A 852 2.83 -16.68 -33.77
N GLY A 853 1.75 -16.53 -33.00
CA GLY A 853 1.41 -15.30 -32.29
C GLY A 853 0.48 -14.35 -33.06
N ALA A 854 -0.05 -14.76 -34.22
CA ALA A 854 -1.03 -13.99 -34.98
C ALA A 854 -2.47 -14.27 -34.47
N PRO A 855 -3.46 -13.38 -34.69
CA PRO A 855 -4.83 -13.56 -34.19
C PRO A 855 -5.46 -14.90 -34.59
N ALA A 856 -5.99 -15.64 -33.61
CA ALA A 856 -6.67 -16.91 -33.85
C ALA A 856 -7.86 -16.75 -34.83
N GLN A 857 -8.04 -17.70 -35.74
CA GLN A 857 -9.04 -17.63 -36.80
C GLN A 857 -10.22 -18.59 -36.51
N GLY A 858 -11.43 -18.14 -36.81
CA GLY A 858 -12.63 -18.98 -36.64
C GLY A 858 -12.93 -19.37 -35.19
N VAL A 859 -12.54 -18.54 -34.22
CA VAL A 859 -12.96 -18.64 -32.81
C VAL A 859 -13.84 -17.44 -32.46
N GLU A 860 -15.00 -17.70 -31.85
CA GLU A 860 -15.97 -16.69 -31.44
C GLU A 860 -16.20 -16.80 -29.93
N ALA A 861 -16.01 -15.71 -29.18
CA ALA A 861 -16.19 -15.68 -27.73
C ALA A 861 -17.59 -15.18 -27.35
N LYS A 862 -18.30 -15.85 -26.43
CA LYS A 862 -19.66 -15.51 -25.99
C LYS A 862 -19.86 -15.72 -24.49
N VAL A 863 -20.88 -15.05 -23.96
CA VAL A 863 -21.52 -15.36 -22.69
C VAL A 863 -22.73 -16.27 -22.92
N GLN A 864 -23.31 -16.86 -21.85
CA GLN A 864 -24.56 -17.64 -21.93
C GLN A 864 -25.82 -16.78 -22.11
#